data_AF-B6QP20-F1
#
_entry.id   AF-B6QP20-F1
#
_cell.length_a   1.000
_cell.length_b   1.000
_cell.length_c   1.000
_cell.angle_alpha   90.00
_cell.angle_beta   90.00
_cell.angle_gamma   90.00
#
_symmetry.space_group_name_H-M   'P 1'
#
loop_
_entity.id
_entity.type
_entity.pdbx_description
1 polymer ?
#
loop_
_entity_poly.entity_id
_entity_poly.type
_entity_poly.pdbx_seq_one_letter_code
_entity_poly.pdbx_strand_id
1 'polypeptide(L)'
;MSVNTLHSPLNSLDGLSTPHIMVGAALVLVFGLVASVAVLSLQKSKLDWNKGFLSYIQFAYSCFIKPHERDSEGEAGQQHALESFYRAQASVYDATRKRLLCGREDMLALLAAQLKYRESQHQVSKPVWVDIGGGTGSYNIEAMNAFLPVDKFFSHVYLVDLSPSLLEVARQRFERLGWKNVTVICRDAREFRLPGTNGAANGGADIITMSYSLSMIPDYYSVVDSLNNLMKSDALLGVVDFYVQNIVDVSCRNYTGGVFNRHVNWLGRAFWRAWFDFDRVNLDAARRDYLEYKFGTIISASERNYLLGGIPYYIFLGCQKDFTSGRSSIEMLNASWTESPYLSAAKHRQEMNDAVEKATPEIKSKAYESAVVNLSTNLPLPSAFYQNHHHRIYYNDQLPKHTQFKDEYIYAFNWEDPRVDHRLLNINSEDVILTITSAGDNILDYLQKSPKRIHAVDMNPNQNHLLELKVASFRALGFDDVWKIFGDGKHTDFRELLLTKLSPHLSSQAFQYWLEQTDVFTSKSNKGLYETGGSRVAIKLVRYLFTIFGLHGVNNRLCEAQTLNEQREIWPTIRRVLISRILNWAIVKTEWFAWKAAGVPPPQRNMIIDDYLKRNGLTGGIKKNSDVSGRAIWEYVVDTFDPVAKDTLISNDNYFYYLCLKGKFSRQCHPTYLTAKAHEKLSSPGAFDGLRIHTDGLNEVIARITPRTLTIAVVMDSMDWFNPDEDAAAKQAQALNCALKMGGRVLLRSASIDPWYIKDFEANGFTPRRVGARFPGTCIDRVNMYASAWVITKTSEVDGNTRPRPDLGERSSSTEMETLTL
;
A
#
# COMPACT_ATOMS: atom_id res chain seq x y z
N MET A 1 8.33 -39.39 -73.59
CA MET A 1 9.57 -40.05 -74.08
C MET A 1 10.73 -39.44 -73.31
N SER A 2 11.49 -40.28 -72.59
CA SER A 2 12.93 -40.23 -72.24
C SER A 2 13.59 -38.87 -71.88
N VAL A 3 14.50 -38.71 -70.92
CA VAL A 3 15.33 -39.61 -70.11
C VAL A 3 16.09 -38.71 -69.09
N ASN A 4 16.41 -39.26 -67.93
CA ASN A 4 17.37 -38.73 -66.94
C ASN A 4 18.75 -38.41 -67.55
N THR A 5 19.44 -37.39 -67.04
CA THR A 5 20.86 -37.54 -66.64
C THR A 5 21.31 -36.43 -65.69
N LEU A 6 22.00 -36.86 -64.64
CA LEU A 6 22.60 -36.13 -63.53
C LEU A 6 24.14 -36.17 -63.64
N HIS A 7 24.79 -35.21 -62.96
CA HIS A 7 26.21 -35.11 -62.53
C HIS A 7 27.27 -34.61 -63.55
N SER A 8 28.30 -33.80 -63.24
CA SER A 8 28.81 -32.94 -62.12
C SER A 8 30.26 -32.52 -62.54
N PRO A 9 31.21 -31.92 -61.75
CA PRO A 9 31.23 -30.92 -60.66
C PRO A 9 32.33 -29.80 -60.87
N LEU A 10 32.57 -28.97 -59.82
CA LEU A 10 33.77 -28.19 -59.45
C LEU A 10 33.83 -26.66 -59.68
N ASN A 11 33.88 -25.96 -58.53
CA ASN A 11 34.49 -24.66 -58.17
C ASN A 11 33.46 -23.71 -57.57
N SER A 12 33.66 -23.00 -56.46
CA SER A 12 34.72 -22.92 -55.46
C SER A 12 34.14 -22.04 -54.34
N LEU A 13 34.58 -22.27 -53.11
CA LEU A 13 34.28 -21.46 -51.92
C LEU A 13 34.45 -19.96 -52.20
N ASP A 14 33.40 -19.16 -51.96
CA ASP A 14 33.49 -17.80 -51.42
C ASP A 14 32.09 -17.24 -51.15
N GLY A 15 31.85 -16.77 -49.92
CA GLY A 15 30.61 -16.06 -49.57
C GLY A 15 29.99 -16.42 -48.22
N LEU A 16 30.79 -16.57 -47.15
CA LEU A 16 30.24 -16.45 -45.79
C LEU A 16 29.88 -14.97 -45.57
N SER A 17 28.59 -14.70 -45.54
CA SER A 17 28.03 -13.37 -45.43
C SER A 17 28.37 -12.72 -44.07
N THR A 18 28.67 -11.43 -44.14
CA THR A 18 28.99 -10.49 -43.04
C THR A 18 28.12 -10.56 -41.77
N PRO A 19 26.81 -10.92 -41.79
CA PRO A 19 26.02 -10.97 -40.56
C PRO A 19 26.37 -12.13 -39.62
N HIS A 20 26.91 -13.26 -40.10
CA HIS A 20 27.28 -14.38 -39.22
C HIS A 20 28.50 -14.06 -38.36
N ILE A 21 29.44 -13.29 -38.88
CA ILE A 21 30.64 -12.83 -38.15
C ILE A 21 30.24 -11.80 -37.08
N MET A 22 29.30 -10.90 -37.38
CA MET A 22 28.79 -9.93 -36.40
C MET A 22 28.02 -10.61 -35.25
N VAL A 23 27.23 -11.64 -35.54
CA VAL A 23 26.53 -12.43 -34.51
C VAL A 23 27.53 -13.19 -33.65
N GLY A 24 28.56 -13.78 -34.25
CA GLY A 24 29.66 -14.43 -33.52
C GLY A 24 30.41 -13.47 -32.60
N ALA A 25 30.75 -12.28 -33.09
CA ALA A 25 31.44 -11.25 -32.30
C ALA A 25 30.57 -10.72 -31.13
N ALA A 26 29.26 -10.54 -31.36
CA ALA A 26 28.32 -10.14 -30.31
C ALA A 26 28.19 -11.22 -29.22
N LEU A 27 28.14 -12.50 -29.59
CA LEU A 27 28.11 -13.61 -28.63
C LEU A 27 29.39 -13.66 -27.79
N VAL A 28 30.56 -13.48 -28.40
CA VAL A 28 31.85 -13.46 -27.67
C VAL A 28 31.91 -12.27 -26.69
N LEU A 29 31.42 -11.10 -27.09
CA LEU A 29 31.34 -9.92 -26.21
C LEU A 29 30.38 -10.14 -25.03
N VAL A 30 29.22 -10.76 -25.25
CA VAL A 30 28.27 -11.09 -24.19
C VAL A 30 28.86 -12.13 -23.24
N PHE A 31 29.51 -13.18 -23.76
CA PHE A 31 30.19 -14.17 -22.92
C PHE A 31 31.36 -13.56 -22.12
N GLY A 32 32.12 -12.64 -22.72
CA GLY A 32 33.18 -11.90 -22.03
C GLY A 32 32.65 -10.97 -20.94
N LEU A 33 31.50 -10.32 -21.17
CA LEU A 33 30.84 -9.48 -20.17
C LEU A 33 30.29 -10.33 -19.01
N VAL A 34 29.67 -11.47 -19.30
CA VAL A 34 29.15 -12.39 -18.28
C VAL A 34 30.29 -12.99 -17.45
N ALA A 35 31.40 -13.39 -18.09
CA ALA A 35 32.57 -13.91 -17.40
C ALA A 35 33.24 -12.85 -16.51
N SER A 36 33.37 -11.60 -16.98
CA SER A 36 33.95 -10.52 -16.18
C SER A 36 33.08 -10.12 -14.98
N VAL A 37 31.75 -10.10 -15.14
CA VAL A 37 30.81 -9.89 -14.03
C VAL A 37 30.87 -11.05 -13.03
N ALA A 38 30.99 -12.30 -13.49
CA ALA A 38 31.16 -13.45 -12.61
C ALA A 38 32.47 -13.40 -11.80
N VAL A 39 33.58 -13.02 -12.45
CA VAL A 39 34.90 -12.86 -11.79
C VAL A 39 34.88 -11.72 -10.77
N LEU A 40 34.26 -10.58 -11.10
CA LEU A 40 34.11 -9.45 -10.18
C LEU A 40 33.16 -9.76 -9.00
N SER A 41 32.15 -10.61 -9.22
CA SER A 41 31.25 -11.10 -8.17
C SER A 41 31.96 -12.05 -7.21
N LEU A 42 32.81 -12.94 -7.73
CA LEU A 42 33.61 -13.89 -6.95
C LEU A 42 34.65 -13.20 -6.06
N GLN A 43 35.19 -12.04 -6.46
CA GLN A 43 36.19 -11.30 -5.66
C GLN A 43 35.60 -10.58 -4.43
N LYS A 44 34.28 -10.43 -4.31
CA LYS A 44 33.66 -9.66 -3.21
C LYS A 44 33.15 -10.47 -2.02
N SER A 45 33.20 -11.80 -2.04
CA SER A 45 32.67 -12.62 -0.94
C SER A 45 33.78 -13.41 -0.21
N LYS A 46 34.19 -12.92 0.97
CA LYS A 46 34.77 -13.78 2.01
C LYS A 46 33.61 -14.59 2.62
N LEU A 47 33.35 -15.77 2.09
CA LEU A 47 32.32 -16.69 2.60
C LEU A 47 32.96 -18.03 2.96
N ASP A 48 32.74 -18.54 4.18
CA ASP A 48 33.33 -19.78 4.71
C ASP A 48 33.18 -21.00 3.77
N TRP A 49 34.32 -21.58 3.39
CA TRP A 49 34.48 -22.34 2.14
C TRP A 49 34.17 -23.85 2.19
N ASN A 50 34.13 -24.52 3.34
CA ASN A 50 34.35 -25.99 3.33
C ASN A 50 33.11 -26.91 3.40
N LYS A 51 31.90 -26.42 3.70
CA LYS A 51 30.69 -27.28 3.74
C LYS A 51 29.60 -26.91 2.73
N GLY A 52 29.47 -25.63 2.40
CA GLY A 52 28.46 -25.15 1.44
C GLY A 52 28.81 -25.50 -0.02
N PHE A 53 30.08 -25.37 -0.42
CA PHE A 53 30.46 -25.52 -1.82
C PHE A 53 30.36 -26.96 -2.34
N LEU A 54 30.76 -27.96 -1.55
CA LEU A 54 30.57 -29.38 -1.85
C LEU A 54 29.08 -29.73 -2.02
N SER A 55 28.22 -29.12 -1.20
CA SER A 55 26.76 -29.26 -1.29
C SER A 55 26.21 -28.66 -2.60
N TYR A 56 26.72 -27.51 -3.03
CA TYR A 56 26.35 -26.88 -4.30
C TYR A 56 26.88 -27.63 -5.53
N ILE A 57 28.08 -28.20 -5.45
CA ILE A 57 28.62 -29.06 -6.52
C ILE A 57 27.83 -30.35 -6.61
N GLN A 58 27.47 -30.97 -5.49
CA GLN A 58 26.66 -32.19 -5.47
C GLN A 58 25.25 -31.91 -5.99
N PHE A 59 24.68 -30.75 -5.65
CA PHE A 59 23.42 -30.25 -6.22
C PHE A 59 23.54 -30.04 -7.74
N ALA A 60 24.55 -29.30 -8.20
CA ALA A 60 24.79 -29.03 -9.61
C ALA A 60 25.08 -30.32 -10.41
N TYR A 61 25.86 -31.25 -9.87
CA TYR A 61 26.13 -32.55 -10.51
C TYR A 61 24.85 -33.38 -10.64
N SER A 62 23.99 -33.36 -9.62
CA SER A 62 22.72 -34.08 -9.63
C SER A 62 21.70 -33.46 -10.58
N CYS A 63 21.65 -32.13 -10.69
CA CYS A 63 20.74 -31.41 -11.58
C CYS A 63 21.22 -31.38 -13.05
N PHE A 64 22.53 -31.19 -13.29
CA PHE A 64 23.06 -30.90 -14.62
C PHE A 64 23.83 -32.05 -15.29
N ILE A 65 24.35 -33.04 -14.54
CA ILE A 65 25.32 -34.02 -15.07
C ILE A 65 24.85 -35.47 -14.94
N LYS A 66 24.08 -35.85 -13.91
CA LYS A 66 23.71 -37.25 -13.68
C LYS A 66 22.76 -37.78 -14.78
N PRO A 67 23.15 -38.78 -15.58
CA PRO A 67 22.26 -39.41 -16.55
C PRO A 67 21.19 -40.22 -15.80
N HIS A 68 19.96 -40.14 -16.31
CA HIS A 68 18.80 -40.75 -15.67
C HIS A 68 18.74 -42.24 -16.00
N GLU A 69 18.71 -43.09 -14.97
CA GLU A 69 18.48 -44.53 -15.13
C GLU A 69 17.02 -44.74 -15.59
N ARG A 70 16.86 -45.18 -16.85
CA ARG A 70 15.65 -45.83 -17.34
C ARG A 70 15.92 -47.32 -17.29
N ASP A 71 15.41 -48.00 -16.26
CA ASP A 71 15.36 -49.44 -16.27
C ASP A 71 13.96 -49.96 -16.58
N SER A 72 14.01 -51.08 -17.30
CA SER A 72 12.97 -51.77 -18.02
C SER A 72 12.04 -52.54 -17.09
N GLU A 73 11.10 -51.85 -16.43
CA GLU A 73 9.89 -52.46 -15.88
C GLU A 73 8.84 -51.38 -15.55
N GLY A 74 7.99 -51.07 -16.53
CA GLY A 74 6.53 -50.90 -16.38
C GLY A 74 5.88 -49.84 -15.48
N GLU A 75 6.53 -49.21 -14.49
CA GLU A 75 5.87 -48.23 -13.59
C GLU A 75 6.64 -46.91 -13.51
N ALA A 76 6.46 -46.06 -14.52
CA ALA A 76 6.97 -44.70 -14.56
C ALA A 76 6.14 -43.77 -13.64
N GLY A 77 6.29 -43.92 -12.32
CA GLY A 77 5.64 -43.06 -11.33
C GLY A 77 6.41 -41.77 -11.04
N GLN A 78 5.71 -40.63 -10.94
CA GLN A 78 6.26 -39.35 -10.47
C GLN A 78 7.00 -39.50 -9.12
N GLN A 79 6.51 -40.39 -8.25
CA GLN A 79 7.12 -40.71 -6.96
C GLN A 79 8.53 -41.30 -7.09
N HIS A 80 8.79 -42.20 -8.05
CA HIS A 80 10.10 -42.81 -8.25
C HIS A 80 11.14 -41.80 -8.79
N ALA A 81 10.69 -40.89 -9.66
CA ALA A 81 11.53 -39.79 -10.16
C ALA A 81 11.90 -38.78 -9.04
N LEU A 82 10.95 -38.45 -8.16
CA LEU A 82 11.22 -37.61 -6.99
C LEU A 82 12.09 -38.31 -5.95
N GLU A 83 11.88 -39.61 -5.72
CA GLU A 83 12.64 -40.39 -4.75
C GLU A 83 14.10 -40.57 -5.16
N SER A 84 14.39 -40.88 -6.43
CA SER A 84 15.77 -40.95 -6.94
C SER A 84 16.52 -39.61 -6.83
N PHE A 85 15.81 -38.49 -6.96
CA PHE A 85 16.35 -37.14 -6.77
C PHE A 85 16.61 -36.82 -5.29
N TYR A 86 15.63 -37.05 -4.41
CA TYR A 86 15.73 -36.69 -3.00
C TYR A 86 16.57 -37.64 -2.14
N ARG A 87 16.66 -38.93 -2.49
CA ARG A 87 17.47 -39.92 -1.75
C ARG A 87 18.95 -39.55 -1.71
N ALA A 88 19.49 -38.97 -2.80
CA ALA A 88 20.88 -38.52 -2.87
C ALA A 88 21.14 -37.20 -2.13
N GLN A 89 20.08 -36.45 -1.81
CA GLN A 89 20.18 -35.08 -1.30
C GLN A 89 19.54 -34.87 0.09
N ALA A 90 18.88 -35.87 0.68
CA ALA A 90 18.09 -35.73 1.91
C ALA A 90 18.86 -35.11 3.10
N SER A 91 20.19 -35.32 3.18
CA SER A 91 21.05 -34.74 4.24
C SER A 91 21.43 -33.27 4.02
N VAL A 92 21.34 -32.77 2.78
CA VAL A 92 21.71 -31.41 2.34
C VAL A 92 20.49 -30.58 1.93
N TYR A 93 19.36 -31.27 1.68
CA TYR A 93 18.07 -30.76 1.23
C TYR A 93 17.61 -29.52 1.99
N ASP A 94 17.85 -29.52 3.30
CA ASP A 94 17.47 -28.44 4.18
C ASP A 94 18.29 -27.17 3.95
N ALA A 95 19.62 -27.29 3.80
CA ALA A 95 20.51 -26.13 3.72
C ALA A 95 20.38 -25.36 2.41
N THR A 96 20.07 -26.04 1.30
CA THR A 96 19.89 -25.45 -0.02
C THR A 96 18.52 -24.76 -0.16
N ARG A 97 17.43 -25.36 0.36
CA ARG A 97 16.07 -24.78 0.27
C ARG A 97 15.87 -23.51 1.10
N LYS A 98 16.52 -23.37 2.27
CA LYS A 98 16.42 -22.15 3.10
C LYS A 98 16.79 -20.88 2.34
N ARG A 99 17.82 -20.97 1.50
CA ARG A 99 18.33 -19.83 0.73
C ARG A 99 17.58 -19.60 -0.58
N LEU A 100 16.81 -20.60 -1.04
CA LEU A 100 16.06 -20.53 -2.29
C LEU A 100 14.79 -19.69 -2.15
N LEU A 101 13.98 -19.97 -1.11
CA LEU A 101 12.67 -19.34 -0.91
C LEU A 101 12.57 -18.65 0.45
N CYS A 102 12.98 -17.39 0.48
CA CYS A 102 13.03 -16.57 1.70
C CYS A 102 11.63 -16.27 2.28
N GLY A 103 10.58 -16.24 1.45
CA GLY A 103 9.22 -15.90 1.89
C GLY A 103 8.49 -16.92 2.77
N ARG A 104 9.09 -18.09 3.07
CA ARG A 104 8.44 -19.13 3.90
C ARG A 104 8.22 -18.65 5.33
N GLU A 105 9.26 -18.10 5.96
CA GLU A 105 9.19 -17.59 7.32
C GLU A 105 8.19 -16.42 7.40
N ASP A 106 8.17 -15.55 6.38
CA ASP A 106 7.22 -14.44 6.27
C ASP A 106 5.77 -14.94 6.16
N MET A 107 5.49 -15.97 5.36
CA MET A 107 4.16 -16.56 5.24
C MET A 107 3.67 -17.15 6.57
N LEU A 108 4.54 -17.86 7.29
CA LEU A 108 4.23 -18.41 8.60
C LEU A 108 3.99 -17.30 9.63
N ALA A 109 4.78 -16.24 9.61
CA ALA A 109 4.58 -15.07 10.47
C ALA A 109 3.23 -14.40 10.22
N LEU A 110 2.84 -14.26 8.94
CA LEU A 110 1.53 -13.70 8.55
C LEU A 110 0.37 -14.59 9.00
N LEU A 111 0.47 -15.91 8.82
CA LEU A 111 -0.54 -16.84 9.31
C LEU A 111 -0.65 -16.79 10.84
N ALA A 112 0.49 -16.80 11.53
CA ALA A 112 0.53 -16.72 12.99
C ALA A 112 -0.12 -15.43 13.51
N ALA A 113 0.12 -14.30 12.86
CA ALA A 113 -0.51 -13.01 13.19
C ALA A 113 -2.03 -13.07 13.06
N GLN A 114 -2.54 -13.64 11.96
CA GLN A 114 -3.98 -13.82 11.72
C GLN A 114 -4.63 -14.77 12.73
N LEU A 115 -3.94 -15.85 13.10
CA LEU A 115 -4.45 -16.80 14.10
C LEU A 115 -4.54 -16.19 15.49
N LYS A 116 -3.50 -15.44 15.93
CA LYS A 116 -3.53 -14.70 17.20
C LYS A 116 -4.68 -13.71 17.24
N TYR A 117 -4.90 -12.99 16.14
CA TYR A 117 -6.03 -12.08 16.02
C TYR A 117 -7.38 -12.81 16.21
N ARG A 118 -7.59 -13.94 15.52
CA ARG A 118 -8.83 -14.72 15.63
C ARG A 118 -9.02 -15.38 16.99
N GLU A 119 -7.93 -15.83 17.63
CA GLU A 119 -7.96 -16.34 19.01
C GLU A 119 -8.40 -15.24 19.99
N SER A 120 -7.87 -14.02 19.84
CA SER A 120 -8.27 -12.87 20.68
C SER A 120 -9.75 -12.47 20.52
N GLN A 121 -10.36 -12.81 19.38
CA GLN A 121 -11.78 -12.62 19.11
C GLN A 121 -12.63 -13.83 19.54
N HIS A 122 -12.04 -14.81 20.23
CA HIS A 122 -12.66 -16.08 20.63
C HIS A 122 -13.27 -16.88 19.46
N GLN A 123 -12.78 -16.68 18.23
CA GLN A 123 -13.31 -17.35 17.04
C GLN A 123 -12.75 -18.75 16.84
N VAL A 124 -11.54 -19.03 17.32
CA VAL A 124 -10.85 -20.31 17.12
C VAL A 124 -10.37 -20.86 18.46
N SER A 125 -10.67 -22.13 18.74
CA SER A 125 -10.13 -22.87 19.88
C SER A 125 -9.36 -24.10 19.41
N LYS A 126 -8.02 -24.08 19.55
CA LYS A 126 -7.08 -25.17 19.19
C LYS A 126 -7.17 -25.63 17.72
N PRO A 127 -6.63 -24.86 16.76
CA PRO A 127 -6.76 -25.15 15.33
C PRO A 127 -6.08 -26.45 14.90
N VAL A 128 -6.61 -27.07 13.85
CA VAL A 128 -5.99 -28.18 13.10
C VAL A 128 -5.23 -27.62 11.90
N TRP A 129 -3.96 -28.01 11.77
CA TRP A 129 -3.08 -27.56 10.68
C TRP A 129 -2.72 -28.71 9.74
N VAL A 130 -2.84 -28.50 8.43
CA VAL A 130 -2.40 -29.43 7.38
C VAL A 130 -1.30 -28.77 6.53
N ASP A 131 -0.11 -29.36 6.49
CA ASP A 131 1.01 -28.92 5.65
C ASP A 131 1.19 -29.87 4.46
N ILE A 132 0.94 -29.37 3.24
CA ILE A 132 0.97 -30.16 2.01
C ILE A 132 2.28 -29.92 1.26
N GLY A 133 3.04 -31.01 1.06
CA GLY A 133 4.38 -30.97 0.50
C GLY A 133 5.41 -30.43 1.49
N GLY A 134 5.24 -30.75 2.77
CA GLY A 134 6.09 -30.25 3.84
C GLY A 134 7.51 -30.83 3.88
N GLY A 135 7.80 -31.87 3.07
CA GLY A 135 9.11 -32.50 2.96
C GLY A 135 9.61 -33.09 4.28
N THR A 136 10.78 -32.63 4.74
CA THR A 136 11.37 -33.00 6.03
C THR A 136 10.64 -32.41 7.24
N GLY A 137 9.63 -31.56 7.02
CA GLY A 137 8.84 -30.90 8.07
C GLY A 137 9.60 -29.85 8.89
N SER A 138 10.92 -29.78 8.72
CA SER A 138 11.81 -28.97 9.55
C SER A 138 11.76 -27.48 9.29
N TYR A 139 11.21 -27.07 8.15
CA TYR A 139 11.13 -25.65 7.82
C TYR A 139 9.81 -25.04 8.23
N ASN A 140 8.69 -25.66 7.86
CA ASN A 140 7.40 -25.05 8.19
C ASN A 140 7.05 -25.26 9.65
N ILE A 141 7.09 -26.50 10.14
CA ILE A 141 6.60 -26.84 11.48
C ILE A 141 7.56 -26.33 12.56
N GLU A 142 8.87 -26.46 12.38
CA GLU A 142 9.83 -25.90 13.35
C GLU A 142 9.89 -24.38 13.32
N ALA A 143 9.81 -23.72 12.14
CA ALA A 143 9.77 -22.26 12.12
C ALA A 143 8.45 -21.71 12.68
N MET A 144 7.32 -22.41 12.46
CA MET A 144 6.05 -22.04 13.10
C MET A 144 6.17 -22.07 14.63
N ASN A 145 6.92 -23.01 15.20
CA ASN A 145 7.15 -23.09 16.64
C ASN A 145 7.82 -21.84 17.25
N ALA A 146 8.56 -21.06 16.45
CA ALA A 146 9.12 -19.78 16.88
C ALA A 146 8.04 -18.69 17.04
N PHE A 147 6.95 -18.76 16.27
CA PHE A 147 5.85 -17.79 16.30
C PHE A 147 4.70 -18.22 17.21
N LEU A 148 4.35 -19.52 17.17
CA LEU A 148 3.26 -20.16 17.90
C LEU A 148 3.72 -21.55 18.40
N PRO A 149 3.66 -21.83 19.71
CA PRO A 149 4.13 -23.11 20.26
C PRO A 149 3.29 -24.26 19.72
N VAL A 150 3.91 -25.14 18.94
CA VAL A 150 3.17 -26.13 18.15
C VAL A 150 2.46 -27.15 19.04
N ASP A 151 3.10 -27.52 20.14
CA ASP A 151 2.63 -28.51 21.12
C ASP A 151 1.38 -28.07 21.90
N LYS A 152 1.25 -26.76 22.17
CA LYS A 152 0.18 -26.19 23.01
C LYS A 152 -0.94 -25.55 22.21
N PHE A 153 -0.59 -24.88 21.12
CA PHE A 153 -1.52 -24.06 20.35
C PHE A 153 -2.40 -24.90 19.43
N PHE A 154 -1.81 -25.85 18.70
CA PHE A 154 -2.54 -26.69 17.75
C PHE A 154 -3.09 -27.95 18.42
N SER A 155 -4.32 -28.31 18.06
CA SER A 155 -4.86 -29.62 18.47
C SER A 155 -4.15 -30.76 17.76
N HIS A 156 -3.90 -30.59 16.46
CA HIS A 156 -3.21 -31.57 15.63
C HIS A 156 -2.56 -30.93 14.40
N VAL A 157 -1.42 -31.46 13.98
CA VAL A 157 -0.72 -31.05 12.76
C VAL A 157 -0.50 -32.27 11.86
N TYR A 158 -0.95 -32.18 10.61
CA TYR A 158 -0.76 -33.22 9.60
C TYR A 158 0.28 -32.78 8.58
N LEU A 159 1.40 -33.51 8.51
CA LEU A 159 2.40 -33.34 7.46
C LEU A 159 2.13 -34.36 6.35
N VAL A 160 1.83 -33.89 5.13
CA VAL A 160 1.54 -34.74 3.98
C VAL A 160 2.63 -34.55 2.92
N ASP A 161 3.31 -35.62 2.53
CA ASP A 161 4.28 -35.62 1.43
C ASP A 161 4.23 -36.94 0.64
N LEU A 162 4.73 -36.91 -0.59
CA LEU A 162 4.81 -38.07 -1.47
C LEU A 162 6.11 -38.87 -1.23
N SER A 163 7.16 -38.26 -0.68
CA SER A 163 8.49 -38.89 -0.54
C SER A 163 8.68 -39.61 0.81
N PRO A 164 8.82 -40.95 0.82
CA PRO A 164 9.03 -41.70 2.06
C PRO A 164 10.34 -41.32 2.79
N SER A 165 11.40 -41.01 2.03
CA SER A 165 12.73 -40.70 2.57
C SER A 165 12.75 -39.38 3.34
N LEU A 166 12.04 -38.36 2.86
CA LEU A 166 11.92 -37.07 3.57
C LEU A 166 11.07 -37.22 4.84
N LEU A 167 10.00 -38.01 4.76
CA LEU A 167 9.09 -38.26 5.88
C LEU A 167 9.77 -39.05 7.01
N GLU A 168 10.71 -39.95 6.69
CA GLU A 168 11.48 -40.66 7.70
C GLU A 168 12.37 -39.70 8.51
N VAL A 169 13.00 -38.75 7.83
CA VAL A 169 13.75 -37.67 8.50
C VAL A 169 12.81 -36.81 9.37
N ALA A 170 11.60 -36.52 8.90
CA ALA A 170 10.60 -35.76 9.65
C ALA A 170 10.17 -36.48 10.94
N ARG A 171 9.88 -37.79 10.87
CA ARG A 171 9.50 -38.60 12.04
C ARG A 171 10.58 -38.59 13.11
N GLN A 172 11.83 -38.87 12.72
CA GLN A 172 12.97 -38.87 13.64
C GLN A 172 13.19 -37.49 14.30
N ARG A 173 12.87 -36.39 13.61
CA ARG A 173 12.94 -35.03 14.17
C ARG A 173 11.82 -34.76 15.16
N PHE A 174 10.58 -35.07 14.82
CA PHE A 174 9.45 -34.83 15.71
C PHE A 174 9.52 -35.70 16.96
N GLU A 175 10.04 -36.93 16.86
CA GLU A 175 10.35 -37.76 18.02
C GLU A 175 11.43 -37.12 18.91
N ARG A 176 12.50 -36.59 18.31
CA ARG A 176 13.56 -35.87 19.06
C ARG A 176 13.04 -34.61 19.76
N LEU A 177 12.14 -33.87 19.12
CA LEU A 177 11.51 -32.67 19.68
C LEU A 177 10.38 -32.98 20.67
N GLY A 178 9.95 -34.24 20.75
CA GLY A 178 8.92 -34.72 21.68
C GLY A 178 7.48 -34.34 21.31
N TRP A 179 7.22 -33.96 20.06
CA TRP A 179 5.88 -33.55 19.61
C TRP A 179 4.99 -34.76 19.34
N LYS A 180 3.92 -34.90 20.13
CA LYS A 180 2.94 -36.00 20.03
C LYS A 180 1.69 -35.65 19.22
N ASN A 181 1.52 -34.38 18.89
CA ASN A 181 0.37 -33.84 18.16
C ASN A 181 0.64 -33.70 16.64
N VAL A 182 1.79 -34.17 16.15
CA VAL A 182 2.17 -34.12 14.74
C VAL A 182 2.11 -35.52 14.13
N THR A 183 1.33 -35.69 13.06
CA THR A 183 1.23 -36.95 12.31
C THR A 183 1.81 -36.81 10.91
N VAL A 184 2.71 -37.72 10.57
CA VAL A 184 3.44 -37.75 9.29
C VAL A 184 2.81 -38.77 8.35
N ILE A 185 2.27 -38.32 7.22
CA ILE A 185 1.48 -39.12 6.28
C ILE A 185 2.16 -39.16 4.91
N CYS A 186 2.55 -40.35 4.47
CA CYS A 186 3.09 -40.59 3.13
C CYS A 186 1.94 -40.87 2.16
N ARG A 187 1.52 -39.86 1.40
CA ARG A 187 0.40 -39.98 0.45
C ARG A 187 0.40 -38.85 -0.55
N ASP A 188 -0.16 -39.10 -1.73
CA ASP A 188 -0.42 -38.06 -2.72
C ASP A 188 -1.42 -37.02 -2.16
N ALA A 189 -1.11 -35.74 -2.33
CA ALA A 189 -1.95 -34.62 -1.92
C ALA A 189 -3.36 -34.67 -2.55
N ARG A 190 -3.51 -35.28 -3.73
CA ARG A 190 -4.79 -35.45 -4.44
C ARG A 190 -5.76 -36.37 -3.70
N GLU A 191 -5.23 -37.44 -3.13
CA GLU A 191 -5.99 -38.50 -2.45
C GLU A 191 -6.16 -38.25 -0.96
N PHE A 192 -5.38 -37.32 -0.40
CA PHE A 192 -5.42 -37.03 1.03
C PHE A 192 -6.80 -36.54 1.47
N ARG A 193 -7.32 -37.17 2.53
CA ARG A 193 -8.54 -36.77 3.24
C ARG A 193 -8.24 -36.76 4.74
N LEU A 194 -8.83 -35.81 5.45
CA LEU A 194 -8.69 -35.70 6.92
C LEU A 194 -9.25 -36.96 7.61
N PRO A 195 -8.51 -37.57 8.54
CA PRO A 195 -9.01 -38.71 9.30
C PRO A 195 -10.23 -38.30 10.16
N GLY A 196 -11.36 -39.00 10.03
CA GLY A 196 -12.56 -38.77 10.84
C GLY A 196 -13.69 -37.96 10.17
N THR A 197 -13.54 -37.54 8.92
CA THR A 197 -14.56 -36.80 8.16
C THR A 197 -15.56 -37.69 7.43
N ASN A 198 -16.03 -38.77 8.07
CA ASN A 198 -17.17 -39.54 7.56
C ASN A 198 -18.47 -38.74 7.80
N GLY A 199 -18.69 -37.67 7.03
CA GLY A 199 -19.98 -36.96 6.95
C GLY A 199 -20.28 -35.92 8.04
N ALA A 200 -19.34 -35.57 8.92
CA ALA A 200 -19.57 -34.50 9.91
C ALA A 200 -19.20 -33.12 9.35
N ALA A 201 -20.16 -32.20 9.33
CA ALA A 201 -20.03 -30.81 8.85
C ALA A 201 -18.98 -29.94 9.58
N ASN A 202 -18.37 -30.44 10.67
CA ASN A 202 -17.44 -29.69 11.53
C ASN A 202 -15.99 -30.25 11.56
N GLY A 203 -15.64 -31.20 10.68
CA GLY A 203 -14.35 -31.91 10.69
C GLY A 203 -13.25 -31.37 9.76
N GLY A 204 -13.23 -30.07 9.43
CA GLY A 204 -12.23 -29.49 8.50
C GLY A 204 -10.91 -29.06 9.15
N ALA A 205 -9.91 -28.73 8.33
CA ALA A 205 -8.69 -28.04 8.76
C ALA A 205 -8.96 -26.53 8.93
N ASP A 206 -8.39 -25.93 9.97
CA ASP A 206 -8.44 -24.48 10.19
C ASP A 206 -7.33 -23.77 9.43
N ILE A 207 -6.22 -24.46 9.17
CA ILE A 207 -5.05 -23.93 8.47
C ILE A 207 -4.55 -24.95 7.47
N ILE A 208 -4.30 -24.50 6.25
CA ILE A 208 -3.59 -25.27 5.25
C ILE A 208 -2.39 -24.47 4.76
N THR A 209 -1.22 -25.12 4.69
CA THR A 209 0.00 -24.52 4.13
C THR A 209 0.50 -25.29 2.91
N MET A 210 1.00 -24.55 1.93
CA MET A 210 1.70 -25.07 0.76
C MET A 210 2.96 -24.24 0.52
N SER A 211 4.13 -24.79 0.86
CA SER A 211 5.41 -24.10 0.63
C SER A 211 6.22 -24.82 -0.45
N TYR A 212 6.39 -24.18 -1.60
CA TYR A 212 7.14 -24.74 -2.73
C TYR A 212 6.69 -26.18 -3.07
N SER A 213 5.38 -26.37 -3.16
CA SER A 213 4.75 -27.65 -3.49
C SER A 213 3.83 -27.51 -4.70
N LEU A 214 3.12 -26.39 -4.85
CA LEU A 214 2.19 -26.18 -5.95
C LEU A 214 2.89 -26.19 -7.31
N SER A 215 4.09 -25.62 -7.44
CA SER A 215 4.89 -25.63 -8.68
C SER A 215 5.47 -26.99 -9.04
N MET A 216 5.58 -27.92 -8.07
CA MET A 216 6.06 -29.30 -8.29
C MET A 216 4.95 -30.29 -8.64
N ILE A 217 3.67 -29.96 -8.38
CA ILE A 217 2.54 -30.84 -8.63
C ILE A 217 2.05 -30.63 -10.08
N PRO A 218 2.08 -31.65 -10.96
CA PRO A 218 1.59 -31.53 -12.34
C PRO A 218 0.10 -31.19 -12.39
N ASP A 219 -0.76 -31.99 -11.73
CA ASP A 219 -2.22 -31.86 -11.73
C ASP A 219 -2.74 -30.96 -10.60
N TYR A 220 -2.23 -29.73 -10.53
CA TYR A 220 -2.54 -28.80 -9.43
C TYR A 220 -4.02 -28.42 -9.30
N TYR A 221 -4.79 -28.47 -10.39
CA TYR A 221 -6.23 -28.21 -10.35
C TYR A 221 -6.96 -29.10 -9.35
N SER A 222 -6.68 -30.40 -9.38
CA SER A 222 -7.30 -31.38 -8.49
C SER A 222 -6.94 -31.16 -7.02
N VAL A 223 -5.72 -30.73 -6.74
CA VAL A 223 -5.26 -30.40 -5.39
C VAL A 223 -5.94 -29.14 -4.90
N VAL A 224 -5.93 -28.07 -5.69
CA VAL A 224 -6.59 -26.80 -5.32
C VAL A 224 -8.09 -26.99 -5.09
N ASP A 225 -8.75 -27.84 -5.88
CA ASP A 225 -10.16 -28.19 -5.67
C ASP A 225 -10.38 -29.06 -4.42
N SER A 226 -9.46 -29.99 -4.10
CA SER A 226 -9.56 -30.80 -2.89
C SER A 226 -9.35 -29.98 -1.61
N LEU A 227 -8.53 -28.92 -1.66
CA LEU A 227 -8.34 -27.99 -0.54
C LEU A 227 -9.66 -27.38 -0.05
N ASN A 228 -10.55 -27.01 -0.97
CA ASN A 228 -11.83 -26.41 -0.61
C ASN A 228 -12.72 -27.38 0.20
N ASN A 229 -12.58 -28.69 -0.01
CA ASN A 229 -13.29 -29.71 0.76
C ASN A 229 -12.61 -30.05 2.10
N LEU A 230 -11.30 -29.77 2.22
CA LEU A 230 -10.52 -30.00 3.43
C LEU A 230 -10.66 -28.85 4.43
N MET A 231 -10.95 -27.64 3.95
CA MET A 231 -11.04 -26.44 4.77
C MET A 231 -12.40 -26.27 5.44
N LYS A 232 -12.40 -25.72 6.65
CA LYS A 232 -13.61 -25.13 7.24
C LYS A 232 -13.96 -23.81 6.54
N SER A 233 -15.20 -23.35 6.70
CA SER A 233 -15.68 -22.08 6.13
C SER A 233 -14.85 -20.87 6.53
N ASP A 234 -14.26 -20.91 7.72
CA ASP A 234 -13.40 -19.88 8.29
C ASP A 234 -11.91 -20.20 8.18
N ALA A 235 -11.48 -21.24 7.46
CA ALA A 235 -10.07 -21.63 7.41
C ALA A 235 -9.17 -20.61 6.70
N LEU A 236 -7.87 -20.65 7.04
CA LEU A 236 -6.81 -19.88 6.40
C LEU A 236 -5.96 -20.78 5.51
N LEU A 237 -5.65 -20.30 4.31
CA LEU A 237 -4.75 -20.95 3.36
C LEU A 237 -3.50 -20.10 3.17
N GLY A 238 -2.32 -20.62 3.48
CA GLY A 238 -1.04 -19.98 3.21
C GLY A 238 -0.28 -20.69 2.08
N VAL A 239 0.00 -19.98 1.00
CA VAL A 239 0.78 -20.50 -0.13
C VAL A 239 1.99 -19.62 -0.39
N VAL A 240 3.14 -20.26 -0.55
CA VAL A 240 4.38 -19.61 -0.96
C VAL A 240 5.01 -20.40 -2.09
N ASP A 241 5.14 -19.77 -3.25
CA ASP A 241 5.70 -20.43 -4.43
C ASP A 241 6.33 -19.43 -5.41
N PHE A 242 7.02 -19.96 -6.42
CA PHE A 242 7.60 -19.18 -7.50
C PHE A 242 6.54 -18.84 -8.56
N TYR A 243 6.72 -17.71 -9.24
CA TYR A 243 5.80 -17.29 -10.30
C TYR A 243 6.52 -16.55 -11.43
N VAL A 244 5.89 -16.55 -12.62
CA VAL A 244 6.29 -15.73 -13.77
C VAL A 244 5.03 -15.21 -14.44
N GLN A 245 4.76 -13.91 -14.33
CA GLN A 245 3.52 -13.29 -14.83
C GLN A 245 3.79 -12.05 -15.68
N ASN A 246 2.92 -11.83 -16.67
CA ASN A 246 2.87 -10.60 -17.44
C ASN A 246 1.81 -9.66 -16.83
N ILE A 247 2.01 -8.36 -16.97
CA ILE A 247 1.07 -7.35 -16.43
C ILE A 247 -0.26 -7.37 -17.20
N VAL A 248 -0.20 -7.64 -18.51
CA VAL A 248 -1.38 -7.70 -19.39
C VAL A 248 -2.35 -8.80 -18.96
N ASP A 249 -1.86 -9.90 -18.39
CA ASP A 249 -2.69 -11.03 -17.98
C ASP A 249 -3.47 -10.73 -16.68
N VAL A 250 -3.03 -9.72 -15.92
CA VAL A 250 -3.56 -9.35 -14.60
C VAL A 250 -4.34 -8.04 -14.65
N SER A 251 -4.19 -7.22 -15.70
CA SER A 251 -4.77 -5.88 -15.78
C SER A 251 -6.30 -5.82 -15.85
N CYS A 252 -6.97 -6.94 -16.11
CA CYS A 252 -8.43 -6.99 -16.13
C CYS A 252 -9.05 -7.46 -14.79
N ARG A 253 -8.23 -7.82 -13.80
CA ARG A 253 -8.70 -8.52 -12.59
C ARG A 253 -8.80 -7.59 -11.38
N ASN A 254 -9.99 -7.58 -10.77
CA ASN A 254 -10.34 -6.75 -9.61
C ASN A 254 -10.30 -7.48 -8.25
N TYR A 255 -10.18 -8.81 -8.25
CA TYR A 255 -10.18 -9.64 -7.03
C TYR A 255 -8.79 -9.95 -6.49
N THR A 256 -7.74 -9.45 -7.16
CA THR A 256 -6.36 -9.66 -6.72
C THR A 256 -6.05 -8.79 -5.49
N GLY A 257 -5.10 -9.23 -4.67
CA GLY A 257 -4.67 -8.48 -3.48
C GLY A 257 -3.83 -7.23 -3.75
N GLY A 258 -3.68 -6.81 -5.02
CA GLY A 258 -2.80 -5.73 -5.47
C GLY A 258 -1.75 -6.22 -6.49
N VAL A 259 -1.29 -5.31 -7.34
CA VAL A 259 -0.51 -5.65 -8.56
C VAL A 259 1.00 -5.42 -8.37
N PHE A 260 1.41 -4.97 -7.19
CA PHE A 260 2.78 -4.56 -6.89
C PHE A 260 3.80 -5.69 -7.16
N ASN A 261 4.87 -5.34 -7.88
CA ASN A 261 5.97 -6.25 -8.28
C ASN A 261 5.53 -7.56 -9.01
N ARG A 262 4.27 -7.67 -9.49
CA ARG A 262 3.80 -8.87 -10.22
C ARG A 262 4.37 -8.98 -11.63
N HIS A 263 4.81 -7.88 -12.24
CA HIS A 263 5.35 -7.91 -13.60
C HIS A 263 6.75 -8.53 -13.65
N VAL A 264 6.93 -9.51 -14.53
CA VAL A 264 8.25 -10.04 -14.89
C VAL A 264 8.50 -9.78 -16.38
N ASN A 265 9.61 -9.09 -16.68
CA ASN A 265 10.04 -8.81 -18.05
C ASN A 265 10.18 -10.10 -18.87
N TRP A 266 10.00 -10.01 -20.18
CA TRP A 266 10.03 -11.18 -21.09
C TRP A 266 11.32 -12.02 -20.94
N LEU A 267 12.50 -11.38 -20.90
CA LEU A 267 13.78 -12.07 -20.69
C LEU A 267 13.81 -12.84 -19.37
N GLY A 268 13.33 -12.23 -18.29
CA GLY A 268 13.26 -12.87 -16.98
C GLY A 268 12.30 -14.05 -16.98
N ARG A 269 11.14 -13.93 -17.64
CA ARG A 269 10.18 -15.04 -17.76
C ARG A 269 10.77 -16.20 -18.55
N ALA A 270 11.43 -15.93 -19.68
CA ALA A 270 12.06 -16.98 -20.49
C ALA A 270 13.19 -17.68 -19.73
N PHE A 271 14.06 -16.91 -19.07
CA PHE A 271 15.17 -17.43 -18.29
C PHE A 271 14.71 -18.30 -17.12
N TRP A 272 13.80 -17.79 -16.27
CA TRP A 272 13.35 -18.53 -15.10
C TRP A 272 12.51 -19.76 -15.48
N ARG A 273 11.69 -19.69 -16.54
CA ARG A 273 11.00 -20.88 -17.05
C ARG A 273 11.98 -21.95 -17.48
N ALA A 274 12.98 -21.61 -18.28
CA ALA A 274 13.99 -22.58 -18.71
C ALA A 274 14.77 -23.16 -17.52
N TRP A 275 15.21 -22.31 -16.58
CA TRP A 275 15.96 -22.73 -15.40
C TRP A 275 15.21 -23.79 -14.58
N PHE A 276 13.94 -23.54 -14.28
CA PHE A 276 13.15 -24.44 -13.44
C PHE A 276 12.61 -25.66 -14.20
N ASP A 277 12.46 -25.58 -15.52
CA ASP A 277 12.12 -26.74 -16.37
C ASP A 277 13.23 -27.81 -16.30
N PHE A 278 14.50 -27.41 -16.20
CA PHE A 278 15.61 -28.35 -15.94
C PHE A 278 15.43 -29.14 -14.62
N ASP A 279 14.85 -28.51 -13.59
CA ASP A 279 14.54 -29.15 -12.31
C ASP A 279 13.15 -29.82 -12.30
N ARG A 280 12.48 -29.94 -13.45
CA ARG A 280 11.09 -30.44 -13.63
C ARG A 280 10.05 -29.66 -12.81
N VAL A 281 10.31 -28.39 -12.52
CA VAL A 281 9.40 -27.49 -11.82
C VAL A 281 8.68 -26.62 -12.83
N ASN A 282 7.36 -26.76 -12.88
CA ASN A 282 6.53 -26.09 -13.87
C ASN A 282 6.15 -24.69 -13.41
N LEU A 283 6.89 -23.70 -13.88
CA LEU A 283 6.66 -22.28 -13.59
C LEU A 283 5.67 -21.65 -14.58
N ASP A 284 4.39 -21.66 -14.19
CA ASP A 284 3.30 -21.05 -14.95
C ASP A 284 2.57 -19.97 -14.13
N ALA A 285 2.11 -18.92 -14.81
CA ALA A 285 1.20 -17.91 -14.28
C ALA A 285 -0.14 -18.53 -13.82
N ALA A 286 -0.61 -19.56 -14.54
CA ALA A 286 -1.92 -20.17 -14.33
C ALA A 286 -2.10 -20.77 -12.92
N ARG A 287 -1.00 -21.20 -12.27
CA ARG A 287 -1.05 -21.78 -10.92
C ARG A 287 -1.50 -20.78 -9.86
N ARG A 288 -0.89 -19.58 -9.86
CA ARG A 288 -1.30 -18.48 -8.98
C ARG A 288 -2.69 -17.98 -9.35
N ASP A 289 -2.99 -17.91 -10.64
CA ASP A 289 -4.28 -17.44 -11.14
C ASP A 289 -5.45 -18.32 -10.71
N TYR A 290 -5.28 -19.64 -10.80
CA TYR A 290 -6.30 -20.60 -10.37
C TYR A 290 -6.50 -20.55 -8.86
N LEU A 291 -5.41 -20.38 -8.10
CA LEU A 291 -5.46 -20.21 -6.65
C LEU A 291 -6.26 -18.96 -6.25
N GLU A 292 -5.94 -17.80 -6.86
CA GLU A 292 -6.64 -16.53 -6.63
C GLU A 292 -8.08 -16.54 -7.17
N TYR A 293 -8.42 -17.43 -8.12
CA TYR A 293 -9.79 -17.62 -8.62
C TYR A 293 -10.65 -18.50 -7.69
N LYS A 294 -10.06 -19.53 -7.08
CA LYS A 294 -10.79 -20.44 -6.19
C LYS A 294 -10.95 -19.91 -4.77
N PHE A 295 -10.00 -19.09 -4.30
CA PHE A 295 -9.98 -18.57 -2.93
C PHE A 295 -10.09 -17.06 -2.88
N GLY A 296 -10.71 -16.54 -1.82
CA GLY A 296 -10.73 -15.12 -1.51
C GLY A 296 -9.36 -14.66 -1.00
N THR A 297 -8.83 -13.57 -1.55
CA THR A 297 -7.51 -13.05 -1.16
C THR A 297 -7.60 -12.18 0.10
N ILE A 298 -6.93 -12.58 1.18
CA ILE A 298 -6.78 -11.75 2.40
C ILE A 298 -5.55 -10.85 2.27
N ILE A 299 -4.37 -11.47 2.09
CA ILE A 299 -3.09 -10.78 1.86
C ILE A 299 -2.39 -11.49 0.71
N SER A 300 -1.87 -10.71 -0.24
CA SER A 300 -0.96 -11.18 -1.27
C SER A 300 0.26 -10.28 -1.27
N ALA A 301 1.45 -10.85 -1.45
CA ALA A 301 2.68 -10.10 -1.69
C ALA A 301 3.53 -10.79 -2.75
N SER A 302 4.29 -10.01 -3.51
CA SER A 302 5.23 -10.54 -4.52
C SER A 302 6.60 -9.91 -4.26
N GLU A 303 7.62 -10.75 -4.06
CA GLU A 303 8.98 -10.32 -3.75
C GLU A 303 9.98 -11.05 -4.67
N ARG A 304 11.25 -10.60 -4.63
CA ARG A 304 12.33 -11.17 -5.44
C ARG A 304 13.51 -11.52 -4.57
N ASN A 305 14.01 -12.75 -4.73
CA ASN A 305 15.21 -13.19 -4.02
C ASN A 305 16.47 -12.78 -4.79
N TYR A 306 17.03 -11.61 -4.46
CA TYR A 306 18.22 -11.07 -5.12
C TYR A 306 19.52 -11.82 -4.79
N LEU A 307 19.57 -12.62 -3.70
CA LEU A 307 20.76 -13.40 -3.36
C LEU A 307 21.11 -14.46 -4.43
N LEU A 308 20.09 -14.93 -5.16
CA LEU A 308 20.21 -15.95 -6.20
C LEU A 308 19.81 -15.43 -7.58
N GLY A 309 20.06 -14.14 -7.86
CA GLY A 309 19.82 -13.56 -9.18
C GLY A 309 18.41 -12.97 -9.39
N GLY A 310 17.62 -12.81 -8.33
CA GLY A 310 16.32 -12.15 -8.38
C GLY A 310 15.15 -13.08 -8.69
N ILE A 311 15.15 -14.28 -8.11
CA ILE A 311 14.09 -15.28 -8.32
C ILE A 311 12.74 -14.73 -7.85
N PRO A 312 11.71 -14.64 -8.71
CA PRO A 312 10.39 -14.13 -8.34
C PRO A 312 9.59 -15.16 -7.53
N TYR A 313 9.12 -14.77 -6.34
CA TYR A 313 8.22 -15.57 -5.50
C TYR A 313 7.05 -14.75 -4.98
N TYR A 314 5.96 -15.43 -4.65
CA TYR A 314 4.78 -14.80 -4.06
C TYR A 314 4.42 -15.44 -2.72
N ILE A 315 3.80 -14.64 -1.87
CA ILE A 315 3.15 -15.05 -0.63
C ILE A 315 1.67 -14.77 -0.81
N PHE A 316 0.84 -15.79 -0.58
CA PHE A 316 -0.61 -15.69 -0.67
C PHE A 316 -1.24 -16.23 0.61
N LEU A 317 -2.07 -15.41 1.24
CA LEU A 317 -2.97 -15.79 2.32
C LEU A 317 -4.40 -15.65 1.81
N GLY A 318 -5.11 -16.78 1.78
CA GLY A 318 -6.47 -16.86 1.30
C GLY A 318 -7.44 -17.43 2.33
N CYS A 319 -8.72 -17.31 2.00
CA CYS A 319 -9.84 -17.95 2.68
C CYS A 319 -10.83 -18.53 1.67
N GLN A 320 -11.80 -19.28 2.17
CA GLN A 320 -12.86 -19.80 1.31
C GLN A 320 -13.65 -18.66 0.66
N LYS A 321 -13.93 -18.80 -0.64
CA LYS A 321 -14.61 -17.79 -1.45
C LYS A 321 -15.95 -17.34 -0.85
N ASP A 322 -16.68 -18.26 -0.21
CA ASP A 322 -18.03 -18.05 0.32
C ASP A 322 -18.08 -17.43 1.72
N PHE A 323 -16.93 -17.24 2.38
CA PHE A 323 -16.85 -16.76 3.76
C PHE A 323 -17.59 -15.42 3.98
N THR A 324 -17.50 -14.50 3.02
CA THR A 324 -18.16 -13.17 3.07
C THR A 324 -19.31 -13.03 2.08
N SER A 325 -19.67 -14.10 1.36
CA SER A 325 -20.64 -14.09 0.25
C SER A 325 -22.11 -14.03 0.69
N GLY A 326 -22.39 -13.92 1.99
CA GLY A 326 -23.74 -13.63 2.48
C GLY A 326 -24.20 -12.27 1.94
N ARG A 327 -25.29 -12.24 1.14
CA ARG A 327 -25.86 -10.99 0.58
C ARG A 327 -26.06 -9.92 1.67
N SER A 328 -26.46 -10.33 2.86
CA SER A 328 -26.62 -9.49 4.05
C SER A 328 -25.34 -8.79 4.51
N SER A 329 -24.18 -9.47 4.46
CA SER A 329 -22.88 -8.88 4.80
C SER A 329 -22.42 -7.85 3.76
N ILE A 330 -22.63 -8.15 2.48
CA ILE A 330 -22.31 -7.23 1.37
C ILE A 330 -23.18 -5.97 1.45
N GLU A 331 -24.47 -6.13 1.72
CA GLU A 331 -25.42 -5.02 1.90
C GLU A 331 -25.09 -4.19 3.15
N MET A 332 -24.69 -4.82 4.25
CA MET A 332 -24.25 -4.13 5.47
C MET A 332 -23.00 -3.29 5.23
N LEU A 333 -22.02 -3.84 4.51
CA LEU A 333 -20.83 -3.10 4.12
C LEU A 333 -21.17 -1.95 3.17
N ASN A 334 -22.04 -2.18 2.18
CA ASN A 334 -22.50 -1.12 1.29
C ASN A 334 -23.17 0.03 2.05
N ALA A 335 -24.11 -0.28 2.95
CA ALA A 335 -24.80 0.69 3.79
C ALA A 335 -23.81 1.51 4.64
N SER A 336 -22.83 0.83 5.24
CA SER A 336 -21.74 1.44 6.01
C SER A 336 -20.86 2.38 5.16
N TRP A 337 -20.63 2.06 3.89
CA TRP A 337 -19.81 2.86 2.98
C TRP A 337 -20.56 4.05 2.37
N THR A 338 -21.87 3.94 2.12
CA THR A 338 -22.68 4.99 1.48
C THR A 338 -23.46 5.86 2.45
N GLU A 339 -23.36 5.60 3.76
CA GLU A 339 -24.19 6.25 4.80
C GLU A 339 -25.69 5.97 4.65
N SER A 340 -26.05 4.89 3.97
CA SER A 340 -27.44 4.44 3.88
C SER A 340 -27.84 3.71 5.17
N PRO A 341 -29.07 3.88 5.70
CA PRO A 341 -29.55 3.08 6.82
C PRO A 341 -29.55 1.60 6.43
N TYR A 342 -28.86 0.76 7.21
CA TYR A 342 -28.95 -0.69 7.04
C TYR A 342 -30.30 -1.18 7.57
N LEU A 343 -31.18 -1.57 6.65
CA LEU A 343 -32.47 -2.18 6.98
C LEU A 343 -32.32 -3.69 6.90
N SER A 344 -32.58 -4.38 8.02
CA SER A 344 -32.60 -5.85 8.01
C SER A 344 -33.64 -6.35 6.99
N ALA A 345 -33.40 -7.52 6.40
CA ALA A 345 -34.28 -8.10 5.37
C ALA A 345 -35.77 -8.20 5.79
N ALA A 346 -36.05 -8.27 7.09
CA ALA A 346 -37.40 -8.25 7.64
C ALA A 346 -38.10 -6.88 7.55
N LYS A 347 -37.35 -5.78 7.72
CA LYS A 347 -37.83 -4.39 7.55
C LYS A 347 -37.79 -3.92 6.10
N HIS A 348 -36.91 -4.49 5.28
CA HIS A 348 -36.75 -4.16 3.86
C HIS A 348 -38.05 -4.29 3.05
N ARG A 349 -38.91 -5.27 3.36
CA ARG A 349 -40.21 -5.42 2.66
C ARG A 349 -41.24 -4.34 3.04
N GLN A 350 -41.22 -3.88 4.28
CA GLN A 350 -42.15 -2.86 4.76
C GLN A 350 -41.73 -1.48 4.26
N GLU A 351 -40.44 -1.15 4.39
CA GLU A 351 -39.94 0.17 3.98
C GLU A 351 -39.68 0.27 2.47
N MET A 352 -39.47 -0.83 1.72
CA MET A 352 -39.51 -0.77 0.25
C MET A 352 -40.87 -0.29 -0.25
N ASN A 353 -41.96 -0.72 0.38
CA ASN A 353 -43.29 -0.29 -0.03
C ASN A 353 -43.45 1.23 0.18
N ASP A 354 -42.83 1.78 1.23
CA ASP A 354 -42.82 3.23 1.52
C ASP A 354 -41.78 4.01 0.68
N ALA A 355 -40.65 3.38 0.31
CA ALA A 355 -39.57 4.00 -0.46
C ALA A 355 -39.80 3.94 -1.99
N VAL A 356 -40.56 2.96 -2.48
CA VAL A 356 -41.01 2.89 -3.88
C VAL A 356 -41.94 4.07 -4.22
N GLU A 357 -42.62 4.67 -3.24
CA GLU A 357 -43.35 5.94 -3.42
C GLU A 357 -42.43 7.18 -3.55
N LYS A 358 -41.13 7.09 -3.19
CA LYS A 358 -40.15 8.19 -3.30
C LYS A 358 -38.95 7.75 -4.13
N ALA A 359 -39.10 7.81 -5.45
CA ALA A 359 -38.07 7.50 -6.45
C ALA A 359 -36.72 8.22 -6.21
N THR A 360 -35.85 7.60 -5.44
CA THR A 360 -34.42 7.94 -5.36
C THR A 360 -33.66 6.68 -5.76
N PRO A 361 -32.87 6.68 -6.85
CA PRO A 361 -32.09 5.50 -7.20
C PRO A 361 -31.07 5.23 -6.06
N GLU A 362 -31.02 3.99 -5.61
CA GLU A 362 -30.15 3.55 -4.52
C GLU A 362 -28.68 3.89 -4.83
N ILE A 363 -28.04 4.64 -3.93
CA ILE A 363 -26.62 4.97 -4.04
C ILE A 363 -25.80 3.74 -3.64
N LYS A 364 -24.92 3.30 -4.54
CA LYS A 364 -24.11 2.09 -4.38
C LYS A 364 -22.62 2.43 -4.32
N SER A 365 -21.91 1.74 -3.44
CA SER A 365 -20.45 1.84 -3.31
C SER A 365 -19.73 1.16 -4.48
N LYS A 366 -18.50 1.60 -4.78
CA LYS A 366 -17.61 0.99 -5.79
C LYS A 366 -17.36 -0.49 -5.55
N ALA A 367 -17.18 -0.82 -4.28
CA ALA A 367 -16.99 -2.16 -3.80
C ALA A 367 -18.24 -3.03 -4.06
N TYR A 368 -19.45 -2.51 -3.83
CA TYR A 368 -20.71 -3.20 -4.13
C TYR A 368 -20.90 -3.44 -5.63
N GLU A 369 -20.68 -2.42 -6.46
CA GLU A 369 -20.74 -2.56 -7.92
C GLU A 369 -19.79 -3.66 -8.42
N SER A 370 -18.55 -3.65 -7.92
CA SER A 370 -17.54 -4.66 -8.26
C SER A 370 -17.92 -6.05 -7.73
N ALA A 371 -18.48 -6.13 -6.52
CA ALA A 371 -18.96 -7.38 -5.95
C ALA A 371 -20.10 -7.99 -6.77
N VAL A 372 -21.06 -7.19 -7.24
CA VAL A 372 -22.17 -7.67 -8.08
C VAL A 372 -21.66 -8.23 -9.40
N VAL A 373 -20.73 -7.53 -10.05
CA VAL A 373 -20.10 -8.01 -11.31
C VAL A 373 -19.32 -9.30 -11.08
N ASN A 374 -18.60 -9.42 -9.97
CA ASN A 374 -17.84 -10.63 -9.66
C ASN A 374 -18.75 -11.81 -9.34
N LEU A 375 -19.80 -11.59 -8.55
CA LEU A 375 -20.77 -12.64 -8.22
C LEU A 375 -21.52 -13.14 -9.47
N SER A 376 -21.87 -12.25 -10.40
CA SER A 376 -22.56 -12.65 -11.65
C SER A 376 -21.67 -13.47 -12.60
N THR A 377 -20.35 -13.27 -12.53
CA THR A 377 -19.34 -13.97 -13.34
C THR A 377 -18.67 -15.13 -12.60
N ASN A 378 -19.15 -15.48 -11.40
CA ASN A 378 -18.55 -16.47 -10.51
C ASN A 378 -17.05 -16.22 -10.24
N LEU A 379 -16.65 -14.95 -10.14
CA LEU A 379 -15.34 -14.52 -9.65
C LEU A 379 -15.37 -14.29 -8.12
N PRO A 380 -14.24 -14.39 -7.41
CA PRO A 380 -14.15 -14.01 -6.01
C PRO A 380 -14.46 -12.53 -5.79
N LEU A 381 -14.86 -12.17 -4.57
CA LEU A 381 -15.04 -10.78 -4.21
C LEU A 381 -13.69 -10.03 -4.21
N PRO A 382 -13.68 -8.70 -4.36
CA PRO A 382 -12.47 -7.91 -4.13
C PRO A 382 -11.82 -8.20 -2.77
N SER A 383 -10.49 -8.16 -2.71
CA SER A 383 -9.72 -8.45 -1.48
C SER A 383 -10.14 -7.60 -0.27
N ALA A 384 -10.68 -6.40 -0.49
CA ALA A 384 -11.24 -5.55 0.56
C ALA A 384 -12.37 -6.21 1.38
N PHE A 385 -13.11 -7.16 0.81
CA PHE A 385 -14.19 -7.86 1.52
C PHE A 385 -13.67 -8.92 2.50
N TYR A 386 -12.52 -9.53 2.21
CA TYR A 386 -11.94 -10.62 3.01
C TYR A 386 -11.01 -10.12 4.13
N GLN A 387 -10.85 -8.80 4.29
CA GLN A 387 -10.04 -8.21 5.36
C GLN A 387 -10.77 -8.24 6.69
N ASN A 388 -10.02 -8.28 7.80
CA ASN A 388 -10.58 -8.23 9.14
C ASN A 388 -11.24 -6.88 9.46
N HIS A 389 -10.78 -5.80 8.81
CA HIS A 389 -11.25 -4.43 9.05
C HIS A 389 -11.59 -3.75 7.73
N HIS A 390 -12.84 -3.29 7.60
CA HIS A 390 -13.37 -2.71 6.35
C HIS A 390 -13.30 -1.18 6.33
N HIS A 391 -12.19 -0.60 6.82
CA HIS A 391 -11.99 0.85 6.78
C HIS A 391 -11.69 1.35 5.38
N ARG A 392 -10.91 0.56 4.62
CA ARG A 392 -10.46 0.89 3.28
C ARG A 392 -11.49 0.39 2.27
N ILE A 393 -12.04 1.33 1.49
CA ILE A 393 -12.99 0.98 0.44
C ILE A 393 -12.22 0.52 -0.80
N TYR A 394 -12.75 -0.49 -1.49
CA TYR A 394 -12.17 -0.99 -2.72
C TYR A 394 -12.01 0.11 -3.77
N TYR A 395 -10.83 0.15 -4.38
CA TYR A 395 -10.50 0.98 -5.54
C TYR A 395 -9.66 0.17 -6.53
N ASN A 396 -9.68 0.57 -7.79
CA ASN A 396 -8.84 -0.03 -8.82
C ASN A 396 -7.47 0.66 -8.84
N ASP A 397 -6.42 -0.04 -8.42
CA ASP A 397 -5.04 0.47 -8.30
C ASP A 397 -4.37 0.74 -9.65
N GLN A 398 -4.90 0.20 -10.74
CA GLN A 398 -4.29 0.29 -12.07
C GLN A 398 -4.73 1.53 -12.87
N LEU A 399 -5.72 2.29 -12.39
CA LEU A 399 -6.17 3.48 -13.12
C LEU A 399 -5.04 4.52 -13.21
N PRO A 400 -4.87 5.20 -14.37
CA PRO A 400 -3.84 6.22 -14.56
C PRO A 400 -3.82 7.31 -13.48
N LYS A 401 -5.01 7.67 -12.97
CA LYS A 401 -5.19 8.67 -11.91
C LYS A 401 -4.52 8.27 -10.57
N HIS A 402 -4.29 6.98 -10.33
CA HIS A 402 -3.62 6.49 -9.13
C HIS A 402 -2.14 6.19 -9.38
N THR A 403 -1.77 5.74 -10.58
CA THR A 403 -0.39 5.38 -10.93
C THR A 403 0.50 6.58 -11.26
N GLN A 404 -0.09 7.76 -11.53
CA GLN A 404 0.66 9.01 -11.81
C GLN A 404 1.67 9.41 -10.72
N PHE A 405 1.46 8.97 -9.48
CA PHE A 405 2.31 9.29 -8.34
C PHE A 405 3.54 8.38 -8.19
N LYS A 406 3.70 7.35 -9.04
CA LYS A 406 4.87 6.45 -9.07
C LYS A 406 5.24 5.87 -7.70
N ASP A 407 4.25 5.35 -6.97
CA ASP A 407 4.42 4.72 -5.64
C ASP A 407 5.06 5.63 -4.57
N GLU A 408 4.95 6.96 -4.74
CA GLU A 408 5.42 7.94 -3.77
C GLU A 408 4.22 8.70 -3.15
N TYR A 409 4.24 8.90 -1.83
CA TYR A 409 3.35 9.86 -1.17
C TYR A 409 3.99 11.25 -1.15
N ILE A 410 3.19 12.30 -1.15
CA ILE A 410 3.70 13.67 -1.26
C ILE A 410 4.15 14.19 0.13
N TYR A 411 3.31 13.99 1.13
CA TYR A 411 3.46 14.54 2.48
C TYR A 411 3.53 13.44 3.53
N ALA A 412 4.55 13.46 4.39
CA ALA A 412 4.67 12.53 5.53
C ALA A 412 3.93 13.03 6.80
N PHE A 413 3.55 14.31 6.81
CA PHE A 413 2.85 15.00 7.89
C PHE A 413 1.95 16.11 7.31
N ASN A 414 0.94 16.52 8.07
CA ASN A 414 -0.01 17.57 7.68
C ASN A 414 0.54 18.99 7.96
N TRP A 415 0.12 19.98 7.15
CA TRP A 415 0.50 21.39 7.30
C TRP A 415 -0.66 22.27 7.82
N GLU A 416 -1.65 21.66 8.46
CA GLU A 416 -2.79 22.35 9.05
C GLU A 416 -2.75 22.20 10.58
N ASP A 417 -3.07 23.28 11.29
CA ASP A 417 -3.11 23.24 12.75
C ASP A 417 -4.45 22.68 13.25
N PRO A 418 -4.48 21.45 13.81
CA PRO A 418 -5.72 20.85 14.27
C PRO A 418 -6.32 21.58 15.48
N ARG A 419 -5.52 22.35 16.24
CA ARG A 419 -6.04 23.17 17.36
C ARG A 419 -6.98 24.27 16.85
N VAL A 420 -6.67 24.84 15.69
CA VAL A 420 -7.55 25.83 15.05
C VAL A 420 -8.80 25.14 14.53
N ASP A 421 -8.66 23.94 13.97
CA ASP A 421 -9.79 23.18 13.44
C ASP A 421 -10.78 22.80 14.52
N HIS A 422 -10.33 22.33 15.69
CA HIS A 422 -11.21 22.08 16.84
C HIS A 422 -11.96 23.34 17.30
N ARG A 423 -11.30 24.51 17.31
CA ARG A 423 -11.92 25.79 17.70
C ARG A 423 -12.97 26.25 16.70
N LEU A 424 -12.72 26.06 15.40
CA LEU A 424 -13.62 26.51 14.33
C LEU A 424 -14.79 25.55 14.10
N LEU A 425 -14.52 24.25 14.15
CA LEU A 425 -15.46 23.20 13.81
C LEU A 425 -16.27 22.69 15.00
N ASN A 426 -15.78 22.82 16.24
CA ASN A 426 -16.48 22.33 17.44
C ASN A 426 -17.07 20.91 17.23
N ILE A 427 -16.19 19.95 16.92
CA ILE A 427 -16.56 18.58 16.55
C ILE A 427 -17.22 17.86 17.73
N ASN A 428 -18.36 17.22 17.45
CA ASN A 428 -19.15 16.42 18.40
C ASN A 428 -19.37 14.98 17.92
N SER A 429 -20.01 14.15 18.73
CA SER A 429 -20.24 12.73 18.45
C SER A 429 -21.27 12.44 17.35
N GLU A 430 -22.11 13.41 16.99
CA GLU A 430 -23.10 13.28 15.91
C GLU A 430 -22.57 13.70 14.55
N ASP A 431 -21.36 14.27 14.51
CA ASP A 431 -20.77 14.79 13.29
C ASP A 431 -20.33 13.70 12.32
N VAL A 432 -20.62 13.93 11.04
CA VAL A 432 -20.14 13.15 9.90
C VAL A 432 -19.23 14.06 9.10
N ILE A 433 -17.94 13.76 9.13
CA ILE A 433 -16.88 14.64 8.61
C ILE A 433 -16.32 14.06 7.31
N LEU A 434 -16.28 14.88 6.27
CA LEU A 434 -15.50 14.60 5.06
C LEU A 434 -14.19 15.39 5.13
N THR A 435 -13.04 14.75 4.96
CA THR A 435 -11.73 15.42 5.02
C THR A 435 -10.76 14.80 4.03
N ILE A 436 -9.85 15.62 3.49
CA ILE A 436 -8.74 15.12 2.69
C ILE A 436 -7.78 14.33 3.62
N THR A 437 -7.26 13.19 3.14
CA THR A 437 -6.39 12.34 3.96
C THR A 437 -5.07 13.01 4.26
N SER A 438 -4.35 13.50 3.23
CA SER A 438 -2.98 14.00 3.38
C SER A 438 -2.13 12.94 4.11
N ALA A 439 -1.41 13.27 5.19
CA ALA A 439 -0.66 12.28 5.97
C ALA A 439 -1.51 11.55 7.04
N GLY A 440 -2.78 11.92 7.22
CA GLY A 440 -3.68 11.31 8.19
C GLY A 440 -3.61 11.88 9.62
N ASP A 441 -2.78 12.90 9.88
CA ASP A 441 -2.58 13.43 11.24
C ASP A 441 -3.85 14.10 11.79
N ASN A 442 -4.51 14.92 10.96
CA ASN A 442 -5.75 15.61 11.35
C ASN A 442 -6.90 14.62 11.57
N ILE A 443 -6.95 13.54 10.80
CA ILE A 443 -7.98 12.50 10.94
C ILE A 443 -7.85 11.83 12.31
N LEU A 444 -6.64 11.46 12.71
CA LEU A 444 -6.37 10.90 14.03
C LEU A 444 -6.70 11.90 15.14
N ASP A 445 -6.52 13.19 14.88
CA ASP A 445 -6.87 14.23 15.84
C ASP A 445 -8.39 14.42 15.99
N TYR A 446 -9.13 14.35 14.89
CA TYR A 446 -10.60 14.39 14.91
C TYR A 446 -11.20 13.15 15.56
N LEU A 447 -10.62 11.96 15.34
CA LEU A 447 -11.07 10.71 15.96
C LEU A 447 -11.01 10.74 17.49
N GLN A 448 -10.12 11.54 18.09
CA GLN A 448 -10.06 11.69 19.56
C GLN A 448 -11.32 12.34 20.17
N LYS A 449 -12.16 12.98 19.33
CA LYS A 449 -13.48 13.54 19.71
C LYS A 449 -14.62 12.55 19.50
N SER A 450 -14.33 11.34 19.02
CA SER A 450 -15.30 10.28 18.74
C SER A 450 -16.49 10.73 17.89
N PRO A 451 -16.26 11.35 16.71
CA PRO A 451 -17.34 11.67 15.78
C PRO A 451 -18.00 10.39 15.24
N LYS A 452 -19.24 10.52 14.77
CA LYS A 452 -20.02 9.39 14.24
C LYS A 452 -19.33 8.71 13.07
N ARG A 453 -18.81 9.50 12.12
CA ARG A 453 -18.05 8.99 10.98
C ARG A 453 -17.09 10.04 10.42
N ILE A 454 -15.94 9.57 9.94
CA ILE A 454 -14.97 10.35 9.16
C ILE A 454 -14.72 9.65 7.83
N HIS A 455 -14.96 10.38 6.74
CA HIS A 455 -14.61 10.02 5.38
C HIS A 455 -13.28 10.70 5.02
N ALA A 456 -12.21 9.93 5.02
CA ALA A 456 -10.88 10.32 4.56
C ALA A 456 -10.79 10.10 3.05
N VAL A 457 -10.45 11.14 2.29
CA VAL A 457 -10.41 11.10 0.82
C VAL A 457 -9.05 11.52 0.29
N ASP A 458 -8.47 10.70 -0.57
CA ASP A 458 -7.26 11.08 -1.30
C ASP A 458 -7.18 10.37 -2.65
N MET A 459 -6.69 11.05 -3.67
CA MET A 459 -6.46 10.44 -4.98
C MET A 459 -5.19 9.58 -4.99
N ASN A 460 -4.20 9.90 -4.16
CA ASN A 460 -2.95 9.16 -4.04
C ASN A 460 -3.14 7.96 -3.09
N PRO A 461 -3.02 6.71 -3.59
CA PRO A 461 -3.13 5.53 -2.74
C PRO A 461 -2.10 5.48 -1.61
N ASN A 462 -0.89 6.00 -1.85
CA ASN A 462 0.22 5.91 -0.91
C ASN A 462 0.00 6.76 0.35
N GLN A 463 -0.70 7.88 0.22
CA GLN A 463 -1.11 8.71 1.36
C GLN A 463 -2.10 7.96 2.26
N ASN A 464 -3.04 7.27 1.63
CA ASN A 464 -3.98 6.43 2.34
C ASN A 464 -3.30 5.20 2.97
N HIS A 465 -2.28 4.62 2.33
CA HIS A 465 -1.46 3.55 2.93
C HIS A 465 -0.73 4.02 4.19
N LEU A 466 -0.32 5.29 4.26
CA LEU A 466 0.26 5.89 5.48
C LEU A 466 -0.78 6.05 6.60
N LEU A 467 -2.00 6.48 6.27
CA LEU A 467 -3.10 6.49 7.24
C LEU A 467 -3.42 5.08 7.76
N GLU A 468 -3.49 4.09 6.87
CA GLU A 468 -3.72 2.68 7.25
C GLU A 468 -2.61 2.17 8.19
N LEU A 469 -1.34 2.50 7.92
CA LEU A 469 -0.22 2.14 8.79
C LEU A 469 -0.36 2.73 10.19
N LYS A 470 -0.77 4.00 10.29
CA LYS A 470 -1.01 4.66 11.59
C LYS A 470 -2.14 3.95 12.35
N VAL A 471 -3.28 3.70 11.69
CA VAL A 471 -4.43 3.02 12.30
C VAL A 471 -4.07 1.61 12.76
N ALA A 472 -3.35 0.83 11.93
CA ALA A 472 -2.88 -0.50 12.29
C ALA A 472 -1.93 -0.46 13.50
N SER A 473 -1.05 0.54 13.56
CA SER A 473 -0.10 0.72 14.66
C SER A 473 -0.81 1.03 15.99
N PHE A 474 -1.83 1.90 15.99
CA PHE A 474 -2.61 2.18 17.20
C PHE A 474 -3.39 0.96 17.71
N ARG A 475 -3.80 0.05 16.83
CA ARG A 475 -4.51 -1.18 17.24
C ARG A 475 -3.60 -2.27 17.78
N ALA A 476 -2.42 -2.45 17.19
CA ALA A 476 -1.59 -3.63 17.44
C ALA A 476 -0.33 -3.35 18.29
N LEU A 477 0.16 -2.11 18.33
CA LEU A 477 1.44 -1.76 18.96
C LEU A 477 1.23 -0.98 20.25
N GLY A 478 2.18 -1.11 21.17
CA GLY A 478 2.24 -0.26 22.37
C GLY A 478 2.81 1.12 22.06
N PHE A 479 2.62 2.05 23.01
CA PHE A 479 2.99 3.46 22.86
C PHE A 479 4.46 3.68 22.44
N ASP A 480 5.40 2.90 22.98
CA ASP A 480 6.82 3.07 22.67
C ASP A 480 7.16 2.72 21.22
N ASP A 481 6.54 1.67 20.68
CA ASP A 481 6.77 1.27 19.28
C ASP A 481 6.08 2.27 18.34
N VAL A 482 4.89 2.75 18.67
CA VAL A 482 4.20 3.85 17.95
C VAL A 482 5.07 5.11 17.96
N TRP A 483 5.68 5.45 19.10
CA TRP A 483 6.58 6.60 19.21
C TRP A 483 7.85 6.43 18.37
N LYS A 484 8.46 5.25 18.33
CA LYS A 484 9.63 5.04 17.47
C LYS A 484 9.27 5.22 16.00
N ILE A 485 8.15 4.62 15.55
CA ILE A 485 7.73 4.67 14.14
C ILE A 485 7.37 6.09 13.70
N PHE A 486 6.54 6.82 14.47
CA PHE A 486 6.04 8.14 14.07
C PHE A 486 6.64 9.32 14.83
N GLY A 487 7.12 9.15 16.06
CA GLY A 487 7.84 10.19 16.79
C GLY A 487 9.27 10.35 16.26
N ASP A 488 10.07 9.30 16.37
CA ASP A 488 11.46 9.26 15.91
C ASP A 488 11.59 9.05 14.39
N GLY A 489 10.53 8.57 13.74
CA GLY A 489 10.52 8.27 12.31
C GLY A 489 11.30 7.01 11.94
N LYS A 490 11.71 6.19 12.91
CA LYS A 490 12.62 5.05 12.74
C LYS A 490 12.29 3.89 13.66
N HIS A 491 12.41 2.68 13.13
CA HIS A 491 12.26 1.47 13.92
C HIS A 491 13.14 0.36 13.32
N THR A 492 14.06 -0.19 14.12
CA THR A 492 15.01 -1.23 13.68
C THR A 492 14.30 -2.49 13.22
N ASP A 493 13.26 -2.89 13.95
CA ASP A 493 12.56 -4.16 13.73
C ASP A 493 11.22 -3.96 13.02
N PHE A 494 11.11 -2.91 12.19
CA PHE A 494 9.84 -2.56 11.51
C PHE A 494 9.29 -3.70 10.65
N ARG A 495 10.15 -4.42 9.90
CA ARG A 495 9.73 -5.56 9.06
C ARG A 495 9.11 -6.68 9.91
N GLU A 496 9.70 -7.00 11.06
CA GLU A 496 9.18 -8.04 11.95
C GLU A 496 7.82 -7.63 12.54
N LEU A 497 7.69 -6.38 12.98
CA LEU A 497 6.41 -5.83 13.47
C LEU A 497 5.34 -5.83 12.36
N LEU A 498 5.73 -5.50 11.14
CA LEU A 498 4.84 -5.50 9.98
C LEU A 498 4.23 -6.88 9.74
N LEU A 499 5.07 -7.93 9.77
CA LEU A 499 4.65 -9.30 9.53
C LEU A 499 3.84 -9.88 10.71
N THR A 500 4.32 -9.70 11.94
CA THR A 500 3.81 -10.40 13.13
C THR A 500 2.64 -9.72 13.82
N LYS A 501 2.54 -8.38 13.75
CA LYS A 501 1.53 -7.59 14.49
C LYS A 501 0.64 -6.73 13.60
N LEU A 502 1.19 -6.05 12.60
CA LEU A 502 0.42 -5.08 11.80
C LEU A 502 -0.39 -5.73 10.67
N SER A 503 0.08 -6.85 10.13
CA SER A 503 -0.54 -7.52 8.98
C SER A 503 -2.06 -7.80 9.10
N PRO A 504 -2.65 -8.16 10.26
CA PRO A 504 -4.09 -8.41 10.36
C PRO A 504 -4.96 -7.15 10.27
N HIS A 505 -4.35 -5.97 10.38
CA HIS A 505 -5.04 -4.68 10.41
C HIS A 505 -4.83 -3.84 9.14
N LEU A 506 -4.05 -4.34 8.18
CA LEU A 506 -3.72 -3.66 6.93
C LEU A 506 -4.47 -4.27 5.74
N SER A 507 -4.76 -3.45 4.75
CA SER A 507 -5.18 -3.97 3.45
C SER A 507 -4.03 -4.66 2.72
N SER A 508 -4.34 -5.63 1.85
CA SER A 508 -3.33 -6.35 1.06
C SER A 508 -2.46 -5.42 0.21
N GLN A 509 -3.01 -4.31 -0.27
CA GLN A 509 -2.28 -3.31 -1.05
C GLN A 509 -1.35 -2.48 -0.16
N ALA A 510 -1.85 -1.99 0.99
CA ALA A 510 -1.02 -1.26 1.96
C ALA A 510 0.11 -2.13 2.51
N PHE A 511 -0.16 -3.41 2.78
CA PHE A 511 0.85 -4.36 3.23
C PHE A 511 1.98 -4.53 2.21
N GLN A 512 1.66 -4.73 0.92
CA GLN A 512 2.67 -4.82 -0.14
C GLN A 512 3.55 -3.58 -0.23
N TYR A 513 2.92 -2.40 -0.16
CA TYR A 513 3.63 -1.13 -0.20
C TYR A 513 4.67 -1.03 0.93
N TRP A 514 4.24 -1.28 2.17
CA TRP A 514 5.11 -1.17 3.34
C TRP A 514 6.15 -2.28 3.45
N LEU A 515 5.88 -3.45 2.87
CA LEU A 515 6.84 -4.56 2.81
C LEU A 515 8.04 -4.20 1.92
N GLU A 516 7.80 -3.55 0.78
CA GLU A 516 8.86 -3.03 -0.09
C GLU A 516 9.57 -1.83 0.54
N GLN A 517 8.82 -0.93 1.17
CA GLN A 517 9.35 0.31 1.76
C GLN A 517 9.85 0.15 3.21
N THR A 518 10.25 -1.06 3.61
CA THR A 518 10.78 -1.31 4.97
C THR A 518 12.03 -0.47 5.27
N ASP A 519 12.83 -0.17 4.25
CA ASP A 519 14.04 0.67 4.34
C ASP A 519 13.77 2.09 4.83
N VAL A 520 12.53 2.59 4.71
CA VAL A 520 12.14 3.93 5.19
C VAL A 520 12.41 4.07 6.69
N PHE A 521 12.13 3.02 7.46
CA PHE A 521 12.24 3.01 8.92
C PHE A 521 13.53 2.38 9.44
N THR A 522 14.12 1.43 8.69
CA THR A 522 15.29 0.65 9.12
C THR A 522 16.62 1.24 8.64
N SER A 523 16.61 2.08 7.60
CA SER A 523 17.85 2.60 7.01
C SER A 523 18.66 3.44 8.00
N LYS A 524 19.94 3.08 8.14
CA LYS A 524 20.91 3.84 8.93
C LYS A 524 21.29 5.17 8.25
N SER A 525 21.16 5.26 6.92
CA SER A 525 21.60 6.41 6.12
C SER A 525 20.56 7.54 6.03
N ASN A 526 19.27 7.20 5.97
CA ASN A 526 18.18 8.19 5.95
C ASN A 526 17.81 8.60 7.38
N LYS A 527 17.28 9.82 7.63
CA LYS A 527 16.79 10.17 8.99
C LYS A 527 15.35 9.72 9.30
N GLY A 528 14.79 8.79 8.52
CA GLY A 528 13.48 8.18 8.81
C GLY A 528 12.35 8.68 7.92
N LEU A 529 11.11 8.41 8.35
CA LEU A 529 9.84 8.68 7.63
C LEU A 529 9.68 10.11 7.12
N TYR A 530 10.18 11.11 7.85
CA TYR A 530 10.00 12.52 7.51
C TYR A 530 10.99 13.02 6.44
N GLU A 531 11.88 12.15 5.97
CA GLU A 531 12.78 12.42 4.84
C GLU A 531 12.47 11.55 3.63
N THR A 532 11.24 11.08 3.53
CA THR A 532 10.73 10.30 2.40
C THR A 532 9.49 10.96 1.81
N GLY A 533 9.07 10.52 0.63
CA GLY A 533 8.03 11.18 -0.15
C GLY A 533 8.49 12.48 -0.82
N GLY A 534 7.56 13.19 -1.47
CA GLY A 534 7.85 14.44 -2.19
C GLY A 534 8.49 15.53 -1.32
N SER A 535 8.01 15.66 -0.07
CA SER A 535 8.52 16.61 0.93
C SER A 535 10.01 16.43 1.28
N ARG A 536 10.60 15.24 1.01
CA ARG A 536 12.03 14.95 1.15
C ARG A 536 12.90 15.98 0.44
N VAL A 537 12.50 16.41 -0.77
CA VAL A 537 13.33 17.29 -1.60
C VAL A 537 13.54 18.64 -0.89
N ALA A 538 12.46 19.22 -0.36
CA ALA A 538 12.52 20.46 0.39
C ALA A 538 13.33 20.32 1.69
N ILE A 539 13.07 19.26 2.48
CA ILE A 539 13.73 19.03 3.77
C ILE A 539 15.23 18.75 3.59
N LYS A 540 15.63 18.00 2.54
CA LYS A 540 17.04 17.76 2.22
C LYS A 540 17.74 19.03 1.73
N LEU A 541 17.07 19.88 0.94
CA LEU A 541 17.62 21.15 0.49
C LEU A 541 17.91 22.09 1.66
N VAL A 542 16.92 22.30 2.55
CA VAL A 542 17.07 23.15 3.74
C VAL A 542 18.26 22.69 4.59
N ARG A 543 18.40 21.37 4.78
CA ARG A 543 19.54 20.82 5.51
C ARG A 543 20.86 21.04 4.80
N TYR A 544 20.91 20.77 3.49
CA TYR A 544 22.12 20.97 2.72
C TYR A 544 22.62 22.42 2.79
N LEU A 545 21.69 23.38 2.75
CA LEU A 545 21.99 24.80 2.99
C LEU A 545 22.54 25.02 4.40
N PHE A 546 21.92 24.47 5.45
CA PHE A 546 22.46 24.61 6.80
C PHE A 546 23.83 23.97 6.98
N THR A 547 24.12 22.87 6.28
CA THR A 547 25.44 22.23 6.29
C THR A 547 26.48 23.12 5.59
N ILE A 548 26.17 23.67 4.42
CA ILE A 548 27.09 24.56 3.67
C ILE A 548 27.41 25.82 4.48
N PHE A 549 26.39 26.45 5.07
CA PHE A 549 26.55 27.71 5.79
C PHE A 549 26.94 27.54 7.27
N GLY A 550 27.22 26.30 7.72
CA GLY A 550 27.66 26.02 9.10
C GLY A 550 26.61 26.34 10.18
N LEU A 551 25.33 26.41 9.81
CA LEU A 551 24.25 26.84 10.70
C LEU A 551 23.70 25.72 11.60
N HIS A 552 24.32 24.53 11.62
CA HIS A 552 23.82 23.41 12.42
C HIS A 552 23.76 23.73 13.92
N GLY A 553 24.76 24.44 14.46
CA GLY A 553 24.76 24.87 15.86
C GLY A 553 23.65 25.89 16.16
N VAL A 554 23.42 26.82 15.23
CA VAL A 554 22.37 27.85 15.35
C VAL A 554 20.97 27.23 15.27
N ASN A 555 20.77 26.26 14.36
CA ASN A 555 19.53 25.50 14.24
C ASN A 555 19.23 24.68 15.52
N ASN A 556 20.26 24.06 16.11
CA ASN A 556 20.09 23.35 17.38
C ASN A 556 19.67 24.31 18.50
N ARG A 557 20.33 25.47 18.62
CA ARG A 557 19.96 26.51 19.59
C ARG A 557 18.52 27.00 19.37
N LEU A 558 18.08 27.20 18.12
CA LEU A 558 16.70 27.57 17.81
C LEU A 558 15.70 26.51 18.32
N CYS A 559 16.01 25.23 18.12
CA CYS A 559 15.15 24.13 18.54
C CYS A 559 15.19 23.85 20.06
N GLU A 560 16.17 24.39 20.78
CA GLU A 560 16.37 24.24 22.23
C GLU A 560 15.96 25.48 23.03
N ALA A 561 15.72 26.61 22.35
CA ALA A 561 15.34 27.88 22.94
C ALA A 561 14.10 27.75 23.83
N GLN A 562 14.17 28.24 25.06
CA GLN A 562 13.06 28.12 26.02
C GLN A 562 12.11 29.32 25.98
N THR A 563 12.54 30.44 25.39
CA THR A 563 11.79 31.69 25.37
C THR A 563 11.69 32.28 23.96
N LEU A 564 10.60 33.02 23.71
CA LEU A 564 10.42 33.73 22.42
C LEU A 564 11.49 34.80 22.19
N ASN A 565 12.02 35.42 23.25
CA ASN A 565 13.05 36.45 23.12
C ASN A 565 14.36 35.86 22.58
N GLU A 566 14.80 34.72 23.13
CA GLU A 566 15.97 33.99 22.64
C GLU A 566 15.78 33.54 21.18
N GLN A 567 14.60 33.02 20.84
CA GLN A 567 14.27 32.64 19.47
C GLN A 567 14.32 33.85 18.51
N ARG A 568 13.82 35.02 18.92
CA ARG A 568 13.85 36.26 18.13
C ARG A 568 15.26 36.80 17.90
N GLU A 569 16.18 36.59 18.83
CA GLU A 569 17.60 36.94 18.66
C GLU A 569 18.30 36.04 17.64
N ILE A 570 17.93 34.76 17.58
CA ILE A 570 18.53 33.77 16.69
C ILE A 570 17.97 33.87 15.26
N TRP A 571 16.69 34.23 15.11
CA TRP A 571 15.99 34.22 13.83
C TRP A 571 16.67 35.01 12.69
N PRO A 572 17.19 36.24 12.88
CA PRO A 572 17.81 37.03 11.81
C PRO A 572 18.97 36.31 11.10
N THR A 573 19.75 35.50 11.83
CA THR A 573 20.86 34.72 11.26
C THR A 573 20.37 33.63 10.32
N ILE A 574 19.29 32.94 10.71
CA ILE A 574 18.67 31.87 9.90
C ILE A 574 17.92 32.47 8.71
N ARG A 575 17.19 33.57 8.95
CA ARG A 575 16.45 34.34 7.93
C ARG A 575 17.33 34.74 6.76
N ARG A 576 18.57 35.19 7.02
CA ARG A 576 19.52 35.62 5.98
C ARG A 576 19.85 34.51 4.97
N VAL A 577 19.81 33.25 5.40
CA VAL A 577 20.11 32.09 4.55
C VAL A 577 18.85 31.53 3.92
N LEU A 578 17.80 31.26 4.71
CA LEU A 578 16.55 30.65 4.22
C LEU A 578 15.76 31.59 3.30
N ILE A 579 15.72 32.88 3.60
CA ILE A 579 14.93 33.88 2.88
C ILE A 579 15.83 34.79 2.03
N SER A 580 16.97 34.25 1.58
CA SER A 580 17.85 35.00 0.67
C SER A 580 17.16 35.23 -0.68
N ARG A 581 17.35 36.41 -1.27
CA ARG A 581 16.74 36.77 -2.56
C ARG A 581 17.22 35.86 -3.69
N ILE A 582 18.45 35.35 -3.60
CA ILE A 582 19.06 34.47 -4.60
C ILE A 582 18.43 33.07 -4.55
N LEU A 583 18.24 32.50 -3.35
CA LEU A 583 17.62 31.19 -3.20
C LEU A 583 16.15 31.21 -3.63
N ASN A 584 15.39 32.24 -3.24
CA ASN A 584 14.01 32.41 -3.68
C ASN A 584 13.92 32.59 -5.20
N TRP A 585 14.83 33.35 -5.81
CA TRP A 585 14.87 33.50 -7.27
C TRP A 585 15.19 32.17 -7.99
N ALA A 586 16.09 31.34 -7.45
CA ALA A 586 16.39 30.02 -7.98
C ALA A 586 15.20 29.05 -7.84
N ILE A 587 14.50 29.08 -6.70
CA ILE A 587 13.30 28.26 -6.42
C ILE A 587 12.13 28.67 -7.33
N VAL A 588 11.90 29.98 -7.51
CA VAL A 588 10.80 30.54 -8.32
C VAL A 588 10.97 30.27 -9.82
N LYS A 589 12.20 30.09 -10.31
CA LYS A 589 12.46 29.76 -11.71
C LYS A 589 12.18 28.30 -12.07
N THR A 590 12.07 27.41 -11.09
CA THR A 590 11.89 25.98 -11.33
C THR A 590 10.46 25.59 -10.93
N GLU A 591 9.51 25.70 -11.85
CA GLU A 591 8.12 25.26 -11.64
C GLU A 591 8.04 23.81 -11.18
N TRP A 592 8.97 22.99 -11.68
CA TRP A 592 9.19 21.62 -11.23
C TRP A 592 9.48 21.50 -9.72
N PHE A 593 10.17 22.46 -9.10
CA PHE A 593 10.46 22.43 -7.67
C PHE A 593 9.23 22.79 -6.84
N ALA A 594 8.46 23.81 -7.23
CA ALA A 594 7.20 24.16 -6.54
C ALA A 594 6.21 22.99 -6.56
N TRP A 595 6.07 22.32 -7.70
CA TRP A 595 5.20 21.15 -7.81
C TRP A 595 5.76 19.92 -7.09
N LYS A 596 7.03 19.54 -7.33
CA LYS A 596 7.59 18.28 -6.80
C LYS A 596 8.02 18.35 -5.33
N ALA A 597 8.45 19.52 -4.85
CA ALA A 597 8.98 19.67 -3.49
C ALA A 597 7.96 20.30 -2.52
N ALA A 598 7.06 21.17 -2.99
CA ALA A 598 6.04 21.82 -2.16
C ALA A 598 4.61 21.34 -2.47
N GLY A 599 4.38 20.66 -3.61
CA GLY A 599 3.05 20.21 -4.03
C GLY A 599 2.12 21.34 -4.49
N VAL A 600 2.68 22.51 -4.82
CA VAL A 600 1.90 23.72 -5.13
C VAL A 600 1.57 23.80 -6.63
N PRO A 601 0.29 23.79 -7.03
CA PRO A 601 -0.14 23.94 -8.41
C PRO A 601 0.16 25.32 -9.00
N PRO A 602 0.31 25.43 -10.34
CA PRO A 602 0.39 26.72 -11.02
C PRO A 602 -0.80 27.66 -10.73
N PRO A 603 -2.07 27.19 -10.66
CA PRO A 603 -3.21 28.03 -10.27
C PRO A 603 -3.05 28.69 -8.89
N GLN A 604 -2.63 27.92 -7.88
CA GLN A 604 -2.40 28.44 -6.52
C GLN A 604 -1.29 29.51 -6.52
N ARG A 605 -0.21 29.31 -7.30
CA ARG A 605 0.85 30.32 -7.47
C ARG A 605 0.31 31.60 -8.11
N ASN A 606 -0.56 31.49 -9.13
CA ASN A 606 -1.17 32.64 -9.78
C ASN A 606 -2.02 33.46 -8.80
N MET A 607 -2.75 32.79 -7.90
CA MET A 607 -3.54 33.47 -6.86
C MET A 607 -2.67 34.30 -5.91
N ILE A 608 -1.49 33.79 -5.51
CA ILE A 608 -0.53 34.55 -4.68
C ILE A 608 -0.07 35.83 -5.39
N ILE A 609 0.23 35.73 -6.68
CA ILE A 609 0.69 36.86 -7.49
C ILE A 609 -0.44 37.90 -7.65
N ASP A 610 -1.66 37.44 -7.94
CA ASP A 610 -2.81 38.33 -8.14
C ASP A 610 -3.20 39.06 -6.84
N ASP A 611 -3.13 38.38 -5.69
CA ASP A 611 -3.36 39.00 -4.37
C ASP A 611 -2.31 40.07 -4.06
N TYR A 612 -1.02 39.78 -4.34
CA TYR A 612 0.05 40.77 -4.20
C TYR A 612 -0.17 42.00 -5.10
N LEU A 613 -0.62 41.80 -6.35
CA LEU A 613 -0.90 42.90 -7.28
C LEU A 613 -2.07 43.76 -6.80
N LYS A 614 -3.13 43.15 -6.25
CA LYS A 614 -4.28 43.85 -5.68
C LYS A 614 -3.89 44.69 -4.47
N ARG A 615 -3.13 44.14 -3.52
CA ARG A 615 -2.69 44.85 -2.31
C ARG A 615 -1.82 46.07 -2.63
N ASN A 616 -0.98 45.98 -3.65
CA ASN A 616 -0.10 47.07 -4.06
C ASN A 616 -0.75 48.06 -5.05
N GLY A 617 -2.04 47.89 -5.38
CA GLY A 617 -2.76 48.78 -6.30
C GLY A 617 -2.24 48.74 -7.75
N LEU A 618 -1.58 47.66 -8.16
CA LEU A 618 -0.96 47.50 -9.47
C LEU A 618 -1.91 46.88 -10.52
N THR A 619 -3.21 46.87 -10.24
CA THR A 619 -4.25 46.29 -11.11
C THR A 619 -4.52 47.21 -12.30
N GLY A 620 -3.82 47.00 -13.42
CA GLY A 620 -4.04 47.79 -14.64
C GLY A 620 -2.89 47.78 -15.66
N GLY A 621 -2.56 46.61 -16.23
CA GLY A 621 -1.79 46.54 -17.49
C GLY A 621 -0.28 46.28 -17.40
N ILE A 622 0.27 45.96 -16.23
CA ILE A 622 1.67 45.49 -16.15
C ILE A 622 1.70 44.02 -16.57
N LYS A 623 2.36 43.69 -17.70
CA LYS A 623 2.66 42.30 -18.09
C LYS A 623 3.25 41.57 -16.87
N LYS A 624 2.83 40.30 -16.65
CA LYS A 624 3.37 39.39 -15.60
C LYS A 624 4.89 39.19 -15.79
N ASN A 625 5.69 40.20 -15.48
CA ASN A 625 7.14 40.14 -15.58
C ASN A 625 7.64 39.20 -14.47
N SER A 626 8.57 38.33 -14.80
CA SER A 626 9.16 37.34 -13.89
C SER A 626 9.68 37.96 -12.58
N ASP A 627 10.15 39.20 -12.63
CA ASP A 627 10.63 39.95 -11.47
C ASP A 627 9.53 40.31 -10.46
N VAL A 628 8.30 40.58 -10.92
CA VAL A 628 7.15 40.86 -10.05
C VAL A 628 6.65 39.58 -9.39
N SER A 629 6.61 38.47 -10.15
CA SER A 629 6.28 37.15 -9.61
C SER A 629 7.27 36.71 -8.52
N GLY A 630 8.57 36.95 -8.72
CA GLY A 630 9.60 36.63 -7.72
C GLY A 630 9.47 37.46 -6.44
N ARG A 631 9.09 38.74 -6.54
CA ARG A 631 8.85 39.59 -5.36
C ARG A 631 7.59 39.17 -4.59
N ALA A 632 6.50 38.86 -5.29
CA ALA A 632 5.25 38.41 -4.67
C ALA A 632 5.46 37.13 -3.84
N ILE A 633 6.17 36.14 -4.39
CA ILE A 633 6.45 34.88 -3.70
C ILE A 633 7.43 35.11 -2.54
N TRP A 634 8.43 35.96 -2.72
CA TRP A 634 9.36 36.32 -1.64
C TRP A 634 8.63 36.96 -0.46
N GLU A 635 7.73 37.92 -0.72
CA GLU A 635 6.92 38.56 0.32
C GLU A 635 5.98 37.56 0.98
N TYR A 636 5.35 36.68 0.19
CA TYR A 636 4.52 35.59 0.74
C TYR A 636 5.31 34.70 1.71
N VAL A 637 6.53 34.32 1.34
CA VAL A 637 7.43 33.51 2.18
C VAL A 637 7.85 34.27 3.44
N VAL A 638 8.18 35.56 3.33
CA VAL A 638 8.50 36.42 4.49
C VAL A 638 7.32 36.49 5.45
N ASP A 639 6.12 36.77 4.94
CA ASP A 639 4.89 36.85 5.72
C ASP A 639 4.48 35.51 6.33
N THR A 640 4.87 34.38 5.73
CA THR A 640 4.72 33.06 6.34
C THR A 640 5.65 32.90 7.54
N PHE A 641 6.96 33.06 7.35
CA PHE A 641 7.96 32.62 8.32
C PHE A 641 8.30 33.63 9.41
N ASP A 642 8.38 34.93 9.11
CA ASP A 642 8.78 35.95 10.09
C ASP A 642 7.80 36.02 11.29
N PRO A 643 6.46 36.02 11.08
CA PRO A 643 5.50 36.01 12.18
C PRO A 643 5.56 34.71 13.01
N VAL A 644 5.72 33.55 12.36
CA VAL A 644 5.84 32.26 13.04
C VAL A 644 7.03 32.25 14.00
N ALA A 645 8.19 32.69 13.52
CA ALA A 645 9.39 32.76 14.34
C ALA A 645 9.30 33.81 15.46
N LYS A 646 8.43 34.81 15.32
CA LYS A 646 8.22 35.86 16.33
C LYS A 646 7.21 35.45 17.41
N ASP A 647 6.14 34.76 17.03
CA ASP A 647 4.95 34.59 17.86
C ASP A 647 4.72 33.15 18.33
N THR A 648 5.40 32.17 17.74
CA THR A 648 5.27 30.75 18.13
C THR A 648 6.61 30.16 18.54
N LEU A 649 6.65 29.42 19.64
CA LEU A 649 7.88 28.80 20.13
C LEU A 649 8.13 27.46 19.42
N ILE A 650 9.20 27.37 18.63
CA ILE A 650 9.50 26.19 17.79
C ILE A 650 9.89 24.98 18.64
N SER A 651 10.56 25.20 19.77
CA SER A 651 11.07 24.13 20.64
C SER A 651 9.98 23.30 21.32
N ASN A 652 8.86 23.93 21.72
CA ASN A 652 7.83 23.30 22.56
C ASN A 652 6.44 23.29 21.92
N ASP A 653 6.05 24.35 21.19
CA ASP A 653 4.67 24.50 20.73
C ASP A 653 4.48 24.23 19.23
N ASN A 654 5.49 24.50 18.41
CA ASN A 654 5.38 24.41 16.95
C ASN A 654 6.14 23.20 16.37
N TYR A 655 5.49 22.04 16.43
CA TYR A 655 6.07 20.78 15.98
C TYR A 655 6.28 20.70 14.47
N PHE A 656 5.53 21.47 13.67
CA PHE A 656 5.62 21.44 12.21
C PHE A 656 7.02 21.86 11.74
N TYR A 657 7.49 23.01 12.21
CA TYR A 657 8.82 23.50 11.87
C TYR A 657 9.91 22.77 12.63
N TYR A 658 9.67 22.36 13.88
CA TYR A 658 10.60 21.50 14.62
C TYR A 658 10.94 20.23 13.82
N LEU A 659 9.91 19.58 13.26
CA LEU A 659 10.05 18.40 12.43
C LEU A 659 10.90 18.67 11.18
N CYS A 660 10.64 19.75 10.45
CA CYS A 660 11.44 20.11 9.28
C CYS A 660 12.93 20.35 9.60
N LEU A 661 13.22 20.89 10.78
CA LEU A 661 14.58 21.23 11.21
C LEU A 661 15.35 20.02 11.76
N LYS A 662 14.69 19.14 12.54
CA LYS A 662 15.34 17.98 13.20
C LYS A 662 15.14 16.67 12.44
N GLY A 663 14.07 16.54 11.65
CA GLY A 663 13.64 15.32 10.97
C GLY A 663 12.90 14.33 11.86
N LYS A 664 12.51 14.74 13.07
CA LYS A 664 11.79 13.93 14.07
C LYS A 664 11.02 14.82 15.05
N PHE A 665 10.06 14.25 15.76
CA PHE A 665 9.36 14.94 16.85
C PHE A 665 10.13 14.84 18.17
N SER A 666 9.84 15.77 19.09
CA SER A 666 10.33 15.74 20.47
C SER A 666 9.21 15.28 21.40
N ARG A 667 9.56 14.65 22.53
CA ARG A 667 8.60 14.29 23.59
C ARG A 667 7.89 15.51 24.20
N GLN A 668 8.42 16.71 24.02
CA GLN A 668 7.79 17.97 24.44
C GLN A 668 6.98 18.61 23.29
N CYS A 669 7.48 18.52 22.06
CA CYS A 669 6.91 19.17 20.88
C CYS A 669 6.51 18.11 19.84
N HIS A 670 5.25 17.68 19.92
CA HIS A 670 4.67 16.67 19.06
C HIS A 670 3.18 16.93 18.77
N PRO A 671 2.63 16.35 17.69
CA PRO A 671 1.19 16.31 17.46
C PRO A 671 0.42 15.71 18.65
N THR A 672 -0.82 16.16 18.87
CA THR A 672 -1.68 15.69 19.98
C THR A 672 -1.97 14.19 19.87
N TYR A 673 -2.09 13.65 18.65
CA TYR A 673 -2.35 12.23 18.42
C TYR A 673 -1.18 11.31 18.89
N LEU A 674 0.03 11.86 19.07
CA LEU A 674 1.19 11.14 19.62
C LEU A 674 1.29 11.23 21.15
N THR A 675 0.32 11.82 21.84
CA THR A 675 0.28 11.80 23.31
C THR A 675 -0.07 10.41 23.83
N ALA A 676 0.41 10.05 25.04
CA ALA A 676 0.03 8.79 25.69
C ALA A 676 -1.49 8.67 25.90
N LYS A 677 -2.15 9.80 26.22
CA LYS A 677 -3.61 9.87 26.37
C LYS A 677 -4.34 9.63 25.05
N ALA A 678 -3.83 10.16 23.94
CA ALA A 678 -4.41 9.89 22.62
C ALA A 678 -4.21 8.43 22.23
N HIS A 679 -3.06 7.85 22.54
CA HIS A 679 -2.80 6.43 22.30
C HIS A 679 -3.81 5.54 23.04
N GLU A 680 -4.03 5.75 24.34
CA GLU A 680 -5.02 5.00 25.12
C GLU A 680 -6.43 5.06 24.50
N LYS A 681 -6.85 6.26 24.03
CA LYS A 681 -8.13 6.43 23.35
C LYS A 681 -8.20 5.75 21.99
N LEU A 682 -7.19 5.96 21.14
CA LEU A 682 -7.17 5.43 19.77
C LEU A 682 -6.93 3.92 19.74
N SER A 683 -6.27 3.36 20.75
CA SER A 683 -6.08 1.93 20.92
C SER A 683 -7.29 1.21 21.50
N SER A 684 -8.33 1.95 21.93
CA SER A 684 -9.54 1.33 22.47
C SER A 684 -10.33 0.55 21.39
N PRO A 685 -10.96 -0.58 21.73
CA PRO A 685 -11.80 -1.33 20.81
C PRO A 685 -12.91 -0.43 20.23
N GLY A 686 -13.06 -0.44 18.91
CA GLY A 686 -14.07 0.34 18.20
C GLY A 686 -13.72 1.81 17.92
N ALA A 687 -12.54 2.30 18.34
CA ALA A 687 -12.12 3.70 18.12
C ALA A 687 -12.11 4.15 16.64
N PHE A 688 -11.96 3.20 15.72
CA PHE A 688 -11.89 3.45 14.28
C PHE A 688 -13.10 2.94 13.50
N ASP A 689 -14.16 2.47 14.17
CA ASP A 689 -15.33 1.90 13.49
C ASP A 689 -16.07 2.94 12.62
N GLY A 690 -15.90 4.23 12.94
CA GLY A 690 -16.35 5.36 12.15
C GLY A 690 -15.36 5.84 11.07
N LEU A 691 -14.21 5.20 10.84
CA LEU A 691 -13.26 5.65 9.83
C LEU A 691 -13.51 4.97 8.47
N ARG A 692 -13.67 5.75 7.40
CA ARG A 692 -13.75 5.27 6.02
C ARG A 692 -12.71 5.96 5.16
N ILE A 693 -11.91 5.18 4.44
CA ILE A 693 -10.82 5.67 3.60
C ILE A 693 -11.17 5.42 2.14
N HIS A 694 -11.29 6.50 1.36
CA HIS A 694 -11.67 6.51 -0.05
C HIS A 694 -10.46 6.88 -0.91
N THR A 695 -10.19 6.11 -1.97
CA THR A 695 -9.10 6.41 -2.93
C THR A 695 -9.66 7.01 -4.20
N ASP A 696 -10.10 8.26 -4.18
CA ASP A 696 -10.73 8.88 -5.34
C ASP A 696 -10.70 10.41 -5.24
N GLY A 697 -11.09 11.06 -6.35
CA GLY A 697 -11.36 12.50 -6.33
C GLY A 697 -12.56 12.83 -5.43
N LEU A 698 -12.54 14.01 -4.83
CA LEU A 698 -13.53 14.46 -3.86
C LEU A 698 -14.97 14.41 -4.42
N ASN A 699 -15.17 14.86 -5.66
CA ASN A 699 -16.49 14.83 -6.32
C ASN A 699 -17.03 13.42 -6.53
N GLU A 700 -16.18 12.44 -6.86
CA GLU A 700 -16.60 11.03 -7.02
C GLU A 700 -17.07 10.43 -5.69
N VAL A 701 -16.40 10.79 -4.59
CA VAL A 701 -16.77 10.33 -3.25
C VAL A 701 -18.06 10.97 -2.80
N ILE A 702 -18.19 12.30 -2.95
CA ILE A 702 -19.39 13.05 -2.59
C ILE A 702 -20.62 12.51 -3.34
N ALA A 703 -20.49 12.19 -4.62
CA ALA A 703 -21.57 11.62 -5.42
C ALA A 703 -22.07 10.25 -4.92
N ARG A 704 -21.25 9.54 -4.13
CA ARG A 704 -21.55 8.21 -3.57
C ARG A 704 -21.92 8.24 -2.08
N ILE A 705 -21.97 9.44 -1.48
CA ILE A 705 -22.46 9.64 -0.11
C ILE A 705 -23.94 9.98 -0.17
N THR A 706 -24.73 9.42 0.73
CA THR A 706 -26.16 9.74 0.85
C THR A 706 -26.36 11.26 1.04
N PRO A 707 -27.28 11.91 0.30
CA PRO A 707 -27.54 13.34 0.45
C PRO A 707 -27.96 13.72 1.87
N ARG A 708 -27.70 14.99 2.26
CA ARG A 708 -28.08 15.56 3.57
C ARG A 708 -27.59 14.74 4.77
N THR A 709 -26.35 14.27 4.70
CA THR A 709 -25.82 13.30 5.66
C THR A 709 -24.53 13.83 6.31
N LEU A 710 -23.69 14.53 5.54
CA LEU A 710 -22.49 15.23 6.00
C LEU A 710 -22.83 16.45 6.87
N THR A 711 -22.10 16.65 7.96
CA THR A 711 -22.22 17.87 8.80
C THR A 711 -21.04 18.82 8.59
N ILE A 712 -19.85 18.27 8.35
CA ILE A 712 -18.60 19.03 8.19
C ILE A 712 -17.85 18.52 6.95
N ALA A 713 -17.35 19.43 6.12
CA ALA A 713 -16.44 19.11 5.02
C ALA A 713 -15.16 19.96 5.12
N VAL A 714 -14.01 19.32 5.32
CA VAL A 714 -12.70 19.96 5.35
C VAL A 714 -12.03 19.73 3.99
N VAL A 715 -12.19 20.72 3.10
CA VAL A 715 -11.67 20.66 1.72
C VAL A 715 -10.28 21.28 1.58
N MET A 716 -9.76 21.86 2.66
CA MET A 716 -8.41 22.44 2.71
C MET A 716 -8.20 23.44 1.56
N ASP A 717 -7.04 23.38 0.90
CA ASP A 717 -6.67 24.22 -0.25
C ASP A 717 -6.94 23.56 -1.59
N SER A 718 -7.73 22.46 -1.64
CA SER A 718 -8.04 21.79 -2.90
C SER A 718 -8.72 22.72 -3.91
N MET A 719 -9.45 23.73 -3.44
CA MET A 719 -10.11 24.72 -4.30
C MET A 719 -9.12 25.65 -5.00
N ASP A 720 -7.93 25.88 -4.43
CA ASP A 720 -6.88 26.70 -5.06
C ASP A 720 -6.25 26.00 -6.28
N TRP A 721 -6.54 24.71 -6.47
CA TRP A 721 -5.99 23.90 -7.56
C TRP A 721 -6.82 24.03 -8.84
N PHE A 722 -8.05 24.56 -8.74
CA PHE A 722 -8.92 24.75 -9.90
C PHE A 722 -8.51 25.97 -10.73
N ASN A 723 -8.74 25.87 -12.04
CA ASN A 723 -8.61 26.99 -12.95
C ASN A 723 -9.85 27.90 -12.85
N PRO A 724 -9.67 29.24 -12.77
CA PRO A 724 -10.80 30.17 -12.76
C PRO A 724 -11.69 30.13 -14.00
N ASP A 725 -11.15 29.67 -15.14
CA ASP A 725 -11.85 29.60 -16.42
C ASP A 725 -12.68 28.31 -16.59
N GLU A 726 -12.64 27.39 -15.62
CA GLU A 726 -13.34 26.11 -15.65
C GLU A 726 -14.46 26.03 -14.60
N ASP A 727 -15.58 25.38 -14.94
CA ASP A 727 -16.73 25.19 -14.04
C ASP A 727 -16.50 24.15 -12.92
N ALA A 728 -15.28 23.65 -12.76
CA ALA A 728 -14.98 22.57 -11.81
C ALA A 728 -15.22 22.98 -10.35
N ALA A 729 -14.88 24.23 -9.98
CA ALA A 729 -15.10 24.76 -8.65
C ALA A 729 -16.60 24.89 -8.31
N ALA A 730 -17.40 25.39 -9.26
CA ALA A 730 -18.85 25.49 -9.13
C ALA A 730 -19.50 24.11 -9.00
N LYS A 731 -19.08 23.13 -9.80
CA LYS A 731 -19.56 21.74 -9.70
C LYS A 731 -19.25 21.11 -8.33
N GLN A 732 -18.06 21.36 -7.79
CA GLN A 732 -17.70 20.89 -6.45
C GLN A 732 -18.54 21.57 -5.35
N ALA A 733 -18.77 22.88 -5.46
CA ALA A 733 -19.65 23.61 -4.53
C ALA A 733 -21.09 23.05 -4.58
N GLN A 734 -21.62 22.79 -5.77
CA GLN A 734 -22.93 22.17 -5.96
C GLN A 734 -22.99 20.76 -5.34
N ALA A 735 -21.97 19.92 -5.57
CA ALA A 735 -21.90 18.58 -5.01
C ALA A 735 -21.87 18.61 -3.47
N LEU A 736 -21.09 19.53 -2.89
CA LEU A 736 -21.07 19.75 -1.44
C LEU A 736 -22.44 20.20 -0.91
N ASN A 737 -23.16 21.06 -1.64
CA ASN A 737 -24.51 21.48 -1.23
C ASN A 737 -25.43 20.25 -1.12
N CYS A 738 -25.42 19.37 -2.11
CA CYS A 738 -26.25 18.16 -2.11
C CYS A 738 -25.95 17.21 -0.94
N ALA A 739 -24.68 17.01 -0.59
CA ALA A 739 -24.28 16.06 0.45
C ALA A 739 -24.41 16.60 1.88
N LEU A 740 -24.25 17.91 2.08
CA LEU A 740 -24.33 18.55 3.40
C LEU A 740 -25.77 18.72 3.90
N LYS A 741 -25.96 18.51 5.21
CA LYS A 741 -27.17 18.93 5.93
C LYS A 741 -27.32 20.45 5.91
N MET A 742 -28.56 20.93 6.09
CA MET A 742 -28.80 22.36 6.36
C MET A 742 -28.01 22.80 7.59
N GLY A 743 -27.31 23.93 7.49
CA GLY A 743 -26.36 24.37 8.52
C GLY A 743 -25.03 23.63 8.55
N GLY A 744 -24.79 22.69 7.63
CA GLY A 744 -23.50 22.04 7.44
C GLY A 744 -22.40 23.04 7.09
N ARG A 745 -21.17 22.74 7.48
CA ARG A 745 -20.03 23.67 7.42
C ARG A 745 -18.92 23.13 6.56
N VAL A 746 -18.41 23.95 5.65
CA VAL A 746 -17.21 23.67 4.86
C VAL A 746 -16.06 24.51 5.42
N LEU A 747 -14.96 23.86 5.80
CA LEU A 747 -13.71 24.52 6.18
C LEU A 747 -12.75 24.52 4.99
N LEU A 748 -12.33 25.71 4.59
CA LEU A 748 -11.45 25.95 3.45
C LEU A 748 -10.28 26.84 3.87
N ARG A 749 -9.11 26.57 3.29
CA ARG A 749 -7.89 27.37 3.46
C ARG A 749 -7.41 27.78 2.08
N SER A 750 -6.90 29.01 1.94
CA SER A 750 -6.45 29.52 0.64
C SER A 750 -5.13 30.26 0.75
N ALA A 751 -4.34 30.19 -0.32
CA ALA A 751 -3.14 31.00 -0.53
C ALA A 751 -3.45 32.48 -0.85
N SER A 752 -4.72 32.85 -1.10
CA SER A 752 -5.16 34.25 -1.28
C SER A 752 -5.97 34.73 -0.08
N ILE A 753 -5.98 36.04 0.20
CA ILE A 753 -6.90 36.63 1.20
C ILE A 753 -8.35 36.58 0.72
N ASP A 754 -8.57 36.86 -0.56
CA ASP A 754 -9.89 36.90 -1.21
C ASP A 754 -9.88 35.96 -2.42
N PRO A 755 -10.19 34.66 -2.23
CA PRO A 755 -10.24 33.69 -3.31
C PRO A 755 -11.43 33.94 -4.25
N TRP A 756 -11.25 33.67 -5.54
CA TRP A 756 -12.24 33.94 -6.58
C TRP A 756 -13.48 33.04 -6.47
N TYR A 757 -13.30 31.76 -6.11
CA TYR A 757 -14.35 30.74 -6.02
C TYR A 757 -15.32 30.93 -4.83
N ILE A 758 -15.07 31.89 -3.93
CA ILE A 758 -16.03 32.20 -2.84
C ILE A 758 -17.37 32.66 -3.41
N LYS A 759 -17.36 33.37 -4.55
CA LYS A 759 -18.57 33.77 -5.27
C LYS A 759 -19.35 32.56 -5.79
N ASP A 760 -18.66 31.49 -6.18
CA ASP A 760 -19.30 30.27 -6.65
C ASP A 760 -20.01 29.55 -5.51
N PHE A 761 -19.44 29.57 -4.29
CA PHE A 761 -20.12 29.08 -3.10
C PHE A 761 -21.36 29.92 -2.77
N GLU A 762 -21.28 31.25 -2.86
CA GLU A 762 -22.45 32.12 -2.65
C GLU A 762 -23.56 31.84 -3.67
N ALA A 763 -23.21 31.68 -4.95
CA ALA A 763 -24.15 31.32 -6.01
C ALA A 763 -24.81 29.94 -5.77
N ASN A 764 -24.11 29.03 -5.09
CA ASN A 764 -24.61 27.69 -4.77
C ASN A 764 -25.25 27.59 -3.37
N GLY A 765 -25.74 28.70 -2.81
CA GLY A 765 -26.57 28.68 -1.59
C GLY A 765 -25.80 28.54 -0.28
N PHE A 766 -24.54 28.98 -0.27
CA PHE A 766 -23.73 29.05 0.93
C PHE A 766 -23.50 30.49 1.39
N THR A 767 -23.29 30.65 2.69
CA THR A 767 -22.86 31.91 3.31
C THR A 767 -21.41 31.77 3.78
N PRO A 768 -20.42 32.36 3.07
CA PRO A 768 -19.03 32.31 3.45
C PRO A 768 -18.72 33.28 4.59
N ARG A 769 -17.90 32.85 5.55
CA ARG A 769 -17.35 33.71 6.60
C ARG A 769 -15.84 33.52 6.70
N ARG A 770 -15.08 34.59 6.47
CA ARG A 770 -13.64 34.58 6.71
C ARG A 770 -13.37 34.56 8.21
N VAL A 771 -12.70 33.52 8.67
CA VAL A 771 -12.40 33.30 10.10
C VAL A 771 -10.94 33.56 10.45
N GLY A 772 -10.07 33.59 9.45
CA GLY A 772 -8.66 33.96 9.58
C GLY A 772 -8.16 34.63 8.30
N ALA A 773 -7.31 35.64 8.45
CA ALA A 773 -6.62 36.31 7.36
C ALA A 773 -5.23 36.74 7.82
N ARG A 774 -4.24 36.53 6.97
CA ARG A 774 -2.84 36.82 7.24
C ARG A 774 -2.52 38.19 6.67
N PHE A 775 -2.39 39.16 7.56
CA PHE A 775 -1.82 40.45 7.23
C PHE A 775 -0.33 40.48 7.59
N PRO A 776 0.49 41.33 6.94
CA PRO A 776 1.91 41.42 7.23
C PRO A 776 2.19 41.54 8.73
N GLY A 777 3.02 40.64 9.27
CA GLY A 777 3.37 40.62 10.69
C GLY A 777 2.40 39.91 11.63
N THR A 778 1.38 39.21 11.12
CA THR A 778 0.40 38.44 11.92
C THR A 778 0.41 36.95 11.57
N CYS A 779 0.08 36.09 12.54
CA CYS A 779 -0.11 34.65 12.37
C CYS A 779 -1.59 34.28 12.42
N ILE A 780 -2.07 33.48 11.46
CA ILE A 780 -3.41 32.86 11.56
C ILE A 780 -3.39 31.66 12.50
N ASP A 781 -2.37 30.82 12.36
CA ASP A 781 -2.18 29.59 13.14
C ASP A 781 -0.68 29.31 13.33
N ARG A 782 -0.33 28.17 13.95
CA ARG A 782 1.08 27.82 14.21
C ARG A 782 1.87 27.53 12.93
N VAL A 783 1.21 27.21 11.83
CA VAL A 783 1.87 26.94 10.55
C VAL A 783 1.97 28.21 9.72
N ASN A 784 0.92 29.03 9.69
CA ASN A 784 0.83 30.28 8.94
C ASN A 784 1.10 30.13 7.42
N MET A 785 0.94 28.92 6.86
CA MET A 785 1.24 28.64 5.44
C MET A 785 0.22 29.27 4.48
N TYR A 786 -1.04 29.38 4.92
CA TYR A 786 -2.15 29.91 4.13
C TYR A 786 -2.40 31.39 4.44
N ALA A 787 -2.89 32.14 3.46
CA ALA A 787 -3.20 33.55 3.60
C ALA A 787 -4.60 33.81 4.19
N SER A 788 -5.53 32.87 4.04
CA SER A 788 -6.85 32.97 4.68
C SER A 788 -7.46 31.60 5.03
N ALA A 789 -8.38 31.64 5.98
CA ALA A 789 -9.23 30.51 6.37
C ALA A 789 -10.70 30.94 6.38
N TRP A 790 -11.56 30.10 5.82
CA TRP A 790 -12.98 30.38 5.59
C TRP A 790 -13.83 29.24 6.15
N VAL A 791 -14.92 29.61 6.83
CA VAL A 791 -16.00 28.69 7.22
C VAL A 791 -17.23 29.07 6.41
N ILE A 792 -17.63 28.17 5.52
CA ILE A 792 -18.72 28.37 4.58
C ILE A 792 -19.91 27.53 5.06
N THR A 793 -21.03 28.18 5.40
CA THR A 793 -22.20 27.51 5.99
C THR A 793 -23.31 27.36 4.96
N LYS A 794 -23.89 26.16 4.84
CA LYS A 794 -25.02 25.92 3.94
C LYS A 794 -26.30 26.58 4.49
N THR A 795 -26.87 27.51 3.74
CA THR A 795 -28.06 28.29 4.15
C THR A 795 -29.27 28.07 3.24
N SER A 796 -29.08 27.69 1.98
CA SER A 796 -30.16 27.31 1.08
C SER A 796 -29.85 26.00 0.33
N GLU A 797 -30.90 25.27 -0.03
CA GLU A 797 -30.80 24.16 -0.97
C GLU A 797 -30.87 24.68 -2.40
N VAL A 798 -30.07 24.11 -3.28
CA VAL A 798 -30.16 24.34 -4.72
C VAL A 798 -30.87 23.12 -5.31
N ASP A 799 -32.01 23.32 -5.99
CA ASP A 799 -32.81 22.24 -6.58
C ASP A 799 -31.98 21.49 -7.65
N GLY A 800 -31.50 20.31 -7.28
CA GLY A 800 -30.61 19.46 -8.08
C GLY A 800 -31.32 18.62 -9.13
N ASN A 801 -32.11 19.23 -10.02
CA ASN A 801 -32.75 18.48 -11.12
C ASN A 801 -31.76 18.08 -12.24
N THR A 802 -30.48 18.37 -12.08
CA THR A 802 -29.38 17.93 -12.93
C THR A 802 -28.32 17.23 -12.09
N ARG A 803 -28.57 15.95 -11.78
CA ARG A 803 -27.47 15.06 -11.35
C ARG A 803 -26.47 14.95 -12.51
N PRO A 804 -25.16 15.10 -12.29
CA PRO A 804 -24.20 14.43 -13.14
C PRO A 804 -24.45 12.93 -12.96
N ARG A 805 -24.88 12.24 -14.01
CA ARG A 805 -24.90 10.77 -13.98
C ARG A 805 -23.45 10.31 -13.74
N PRO A 806 -23.20 9.30 -12.90
CA PRO A 806 -21.93 8.62 -12.97
C PRO A 806 -21.81 8.05 -14.39
N ASP A 807 -20.76 8.42 -15.12
CA ASP A 807 -20.41 7.77 -16.39
C ASP A 807 -20.18 6.29 -16.11
N LEU A 808 -21.24 5.50 -16.27
CA LEU A 808 -21.12 4.07 -16.53
C LEU A 808 -20.58 3.99 -17.96
N GLY A 809 -19.26 3.86 -18.06
CA GLY A 809 -18.51 3.95 -19.30
C GLY A 809 -19.21 3.34 -20.50
N GLU A 810 -19.71 4.20 -21.38
CA GLU A 810 -19.74 3.88 -22.79
C GLU A 810 -18.30 3.69 -23.23
N ARG A 811 -18.05 2.64 -24.02
CA ARG A 811 -16.81 2.46 -24.76
C ARG A 811 -16.69 3.61 -25.77
N SER A 812 -16.29 4.79 -25.34
CA SER A 812 -15.85 5.86 -26.23
C SER A 812 -14.33 5.82 -26.29
N SER A 813 -13.84 5.74 -27.52
CA SER A 813 -12.45 5.85 -27.93
C SER A 813 -11.67 6.89 -27.13
N SER A 814 -10.51 6.46 -26.66
CA SER A 814 -9.44 7.23 -26.05
C SER A 814 -8.91 8.33 -26.97
N THR A 815 -9.54 9.49 -26.96
CA THR A 815 -8.99 10.72 -27.54
C THR A 815 -9.80 11.89 -27.00
N GLU A 816 -9.42 12.42 -25.83
CA GLU A 816 -9.66 13.82 -25.38
C GLU A 816 -9.29 13.95 -23.89
N MET A 817 -7.99 13.79 -23.58
CA MET A 817 -7.35 14.43 -22.41
C MET A 817 -5.84 14.55 -22.62
N GLU A 818 -5.42 14.72 -23.88
CA GLU A 818 -4.05 15.11 -24.25
C GLU A 818 -3.95 16.64 -24.18
N THR A 819 -3.91 17.22 -22.98
CA THR A 819 -3.34 18.55 -22.73
C THR A 819 -3.25 18.88 -21.23
N LEU A 820 -2.74 17.93 -20.46
CA LEU A 820 -1.95 18.27 -19.27
C LEU A 820 -0.57 17.65 -19.47
N THR A 821 0.17 18.24 -20.40
CA THR A 821 1.55 17.87 -20.71
C THR A 821 2.47 18.31 -19.57
N LEU A 822 3.30 17.34 -19.18
CA LEU A 822 4.46 17.41 -18.29
C LEU A 822 5.41 18.59 -18.56
#